data_AF-A0AAV1I7N9-F1
#
_entry.id   AF-A0AAV1I7N9-F1
#
_cell.length_a   1.000
_cell.length_b   1.000
_cell.length_c   1.000
_cell.angle_alpha   90.00
_cell.angle_beta   90.00
_cell.angle_gamma   90.00
#
_symmetry.space_group_name_H-M   'P 1'
#
loop_
_entity.id
_entity.type
_entity.pdbx_description
1 polymer ?
#
loop_
_entity_poly.entity_id
_entity_poly.type
_entity_poly.pdbx_seq_one_letter_code
_entity_poly.pdbx_strand_id
1 'polypeptide(L)'
;MTCRCLLQSRPPLRARSLYFYVRSSTAFKIVLYPHKTLVSDQLLACGAGAVGRLLHSRAPHASSSSTLWLREAATASATPKNLRGSHNLPQKRARKKPVAVAMGPEKRSVSEAGAGSAVSAQPQQQQQPRKKQRKSSSPDALLTAEVRQAAKHNDPLAGLAAYDKAKAEGLELNISAMETLLYLCSGGRSWDTQIANSSAPAISAATAAEALPVTEATHSADRPMSEGSVEGSSQAVQACDHQPSSANGTDPMTDSTSKQDARKADHSTSLSSEAWADIAQRGRAIWQEHEQRGSANTEVAYTALGRLEAMAGRPEGALEAAKRSLAAGHQAKLRSFIPALKSFCAEGDFLQAFEVQSLILEHDLDLTEEEYALLIGVCAHGAPWAQARAVLGSMSRELTGLQESTLAAVQRYFRSAAAKEALGVGQSEWVVEQCTVSEDGRPSCCTGQLQAMDLSEEEYEAFGRGVAALAAQRERKPRDFEAFVSFLGRNGPYGAVVDGANAALFGQNWEEGGFSFAQIQAVVGQLRCERPALKPLVVLHQSRLKAGPANEPTAAAFLDKLRRQKQLYSAPFGSNDDWYWLYAAVQAGPTALLASCDEMRDHVFQLLRPKYFRKWKQRHQVYYKFKANGTALLTYPAPFTVCMQHLSDSGAWLFPAAQSDRWLCAMPR
;
A
#
# COMPACT_ATOMS: atom_id res chain seq x y z
N MET A 1 50.01 30.06 -32.66
CA MET A 1 49.28 31.21 -33.25
C MET A 1 47.99 31.42 -32.49
N THR A 2 47.61 32.66 -32.22
CA THR A 2 46.33 33.01 -31.56
C THR A 2 45.20 33.15 -32.57
N CYS A 3 44.01 32.69 -32.23
CA CYS A 3 42.77 33.30 -32.71
C CYS A 3 41.73 33.30 -31.59
N ARG A 4 40.78 34.24 -31.64
CA ARG A 4 39.80 34.57 -30.59
C ARG A 4 38.47 34.92 -31.28
N CYS A 5 37.40 35.06 -30.50
CA CYS A 5 36.05 35.44 -30.94
C CYS A 5 35.25 34.30 -31.62
N LEU A 6 33.91 34.23 -31.51
CA LEU A 6 32.98 35.08 -30.73
C LEU A 6 31.74 34.27 -30.28
N LEU A 7 31.17 34.63 -29.15
CA LEU A 7 29.86 34.14 -28.68
C LEU A 7 28.72 34.79 -29.48
N GLN A 8 27.78 33.98 -29.99
CA GLN A 8 26.39 34.41 -30.20
C GLN A 8 25.42 33.29 -29.82
N SER A 9 24.41 33.64 -29.03
CA SER A 9 23.42 32.73 -28.48
C SER A 9 22.08 32.82 -29.22
N ARG A 10 21.55 31.69 -29.70
CA ARG A 10 20.13 31.52 -30.09
C ARG A 10 19.61 30.15 -29.65
N PRO A 11 18.33 30.03 -29.25
CA PRO A 11 17.79 28.79 -28.70
C PRO A 11 17.47 27.75 -29.79
N PRO A 12 17.43 26.45 -29.46
CA PRO A 12 17.00 25.41 -30.38
C PRO A 12 15.51 25.55 -30.72
N LEU A 13 15.19 25.47 -32.02
CA LEU A 13 13.81 25.43 -32.51
C LEU A 13 13.20 24.04 -32.27
N ARG A 14 11.89 24.00 -32.02
CA ARG A 14 11.13 22.75 -31.84
C ARG A 14 11.32 21.81 -33.02
N ALA A 15 11.75 20.57 -32.75
CA ALA A 15 11.75 19.51 -33.74
C ALA A 15 10.32 19.25 -34.25
N ARG A 16 10.12 19.36 -35.57
CA ARG A 16 8.91 18.88 -36.25
C ARG A 16 9.22 17.50 -36.81
N SER A 17 8.45 16.48 -36.40
CA SER A 17 8.57 15.13 -36.94
C SER A 17 8.23 15.12 -38.43
N LEU A 18 9.24 14.96 -39.28
CA LEU A 18 9.10 14.75 -40.72
C LEU A 18 8.83 13.26 -40.98
N TYR A 19 7.56 12.91 -41.17
CA TYR A 19 7.16 11.56 -41.57
C TYR A 19 7.49 11.32 -43.05
N PHE A 20 8.56 10.57 -43.32
CA PHE A 20 8.81 10.00 -44.64
C PHE A 20 7.97 8.73 -44.82
N TYR A 21 7.12 8.73 -45.85
CA TYR A 21 6.21 7.62 -46.14
C TYR A 21 6.78 6.75 -47.26
N VAL A 22 7.34 5.59 -46.92
CA VAL A 22 7.82 4.60 -47.90
C VAL A 22 6.88 3.40 -47.90
N ARG A 23 6.18 3.19 -49.02
CA ARG A 23 5.42 1.95 -49.26
C ARG A 23 6.38 0.85 -49.72
N SER A 24 6.40 -0.26 -49.00
CA SER A 24 6.85 -1.56 -49.53
C SER A 24 6.01 -2.68 -48.94
N SER A 25 5.84 -3.77 -49.68
CA SER A 25 4.83 -4.78 -49.44
C SER A 25 5.45 -6.16 -49.18
N THR A 26 5.64 -6.52 -47.91
CA THR A 26 5.76 -7.93 -47.48
C THR A 26 5.61 -8.03 -45.96
N ALA A 27 5.09 -9.15 -45.46
CA ALA A 27 4.86 -9.36 -44.03
C ALA A 27 6.04 -10.08 -43.38
N PHE A 28 6.50 -9.57 -42.22
CA PHE A 28 7.39 -10.28 -41.31
C PHE A 28 6.91 -10.11 -39.86
N LYS A 29 6.95 -11.19 -39.08
CA LYS A 29 6.77 -11.12 -37.62
C LYS A 29 8.02 -10.50 -37.00
N ILE A 30 7.88 -9.37 -36.32
CA ILE A 30 8.92 -8.86 -35.43
C ILE A 30 8.76 -9.58 -34.08
N VAL A 31 9.72 -10.43 -33.72
CA VAL A 31 9.88 -10.92 -32.35
C VAL A 31 10.74 -9.90 -31.61
N LEU A 32 10.13 -9.15 -30.70
CA LEU A 32 10.86 -8.21 -29.85
C LEU A 32 11.50 -8.97 -28.69
N TYR A 33 12.83 -9.10 -28.71
CA TYR A 33 13.61 -9.42 -27.51
C TYR A 33 13.86 -8.13 -26.72
N PRO A 34 13.76 -8.15 -25.36
CA PRO A 34 14.12 -7.00 -24.55
C PRO A 34 15.61 -6.67 -24.70
N HIS A 35 15.91 -5.37 -24.79
CA HIS A 35 17.23 -4.88 -25.15
C HIS A 35 18.23 -5.09 -24.00
N LYS A 36 19.29 -5.88 -24.20
CA LYS A 36 20.44 -5.86 -23.28
C LYS A 36 21.14 -4.51 -23.37
N THR A 37 21.42 -3.91 -22.23
CA THR A 37 22.23 -2.69 -22.13
C THR A 37 23.70 -3.07 -22.27
N LEU A 38 24.31 -2.80 -23.43
CA LEU A 38 25.76 -2.90 -23.58
C LEU A 38 26.40 -1.63 -23.02
N VAL A 39 27.21 -1.78 -21.98
CA VAL A 39 28.08 -0.71 -21.50
C VAL A 39 29.19 -0.50 -22.52
N SER A 40 29.41 0.76 -22.91
CA SER A 40 30.57 1.15 -23.69
C SER A 40 31.77 1.34 -22.78
N ASP A 41 32.71 0.41 -22.78
CA ASP A 41 34.14 0.73 -22.65
C ASP A 41 35.02 -0.45 -23.12
N GLN A 42 36.32 -0.17 -23.28
CA GLN A 42 37.39 -1.05 -23.77
C GLN A 42 37.40 -1.35 -25.28
N LEU A 43 38.13 -0.52 -26.02
CA LEU A 43 38.71 -0.87 -27.31
C LEU A 43 39.92 -1.80 -27.11
N LEU A 44 39.99 -2.90 -27.87
CA LEU A 44 41.11 -3.85 -27.83
C LEU A 44 42.39 -3.29 -28.48
N ALA A 45 43.53 -3.81 -28.00
CA ALA A 45 44.75 -3.97 -28.79
C ALA A 45 45.21 -5.44 -28.69
N CYS A 46 45.79 -5.97 -29.78
CA CYS A 46 46.20 -7.38 -29.98
C CYS A 46 45.02 -8.40 -30.02
N GLY A 47 45.06 -9.46 -30.84
CA GLY A 47 46.00 -9.77 -31.93
C GLY A 47 45.70 -11.12 -32.62
N ALA A 48 45.63 -11.10 -33.96
CA ALA A 48 45.72 -12.19 -34.95
C ALA A 48 45.41 -13.68 -34.62
N GLY A 49 44.62 -14.33 -35.49
CA GLY A 49 45.00 -15.65 -36.05
C GLY A 49 43.94 -16.77 -36.11
N ALA A 50 44.01 -17.56 -37.20
CA ALA A 50 43.42 -18.91 -37.44
C ALA A 50 41.89 -19.12 -37.18
N VAL A 51 41.04 -19.41 -38.19
CA VAL A 51 40.96 -20.58 -39.12
C VAL A 51 40.42 -21.86 -38.47
N GLY A 52 39.21 -22.26 -38.87
CA GLY A 52 38.58 -23.56 -38.61
C GLY A 52 37.25 -23.70 -39.36
N ARG A 53 36.95 -24.89 -39.91
CA ARG A 53 35.68 -25.23 -40.60
C ARG A 53 35.12 -26.54 -40.02
N LEU A 54 33.97 -26.98 -40.55
CA LEU A 54 33.33 -28.29 -40.36
C LEU A 54 32.50 -28.39 -39.05
N LEU A 55 31.38 -29.13 -38.98
CA LEU A 55 30.74 -30.02 -39.97
C LEU A 55 29.19 -29.95 -39.89
N HIS A 56 28.51 -30.84 -40.61
CA HIS A 56 27.05 -30.85 -40.82
C HIS A 56 26.35 -32.05 -40.16
N SER A 57 25.07 -31.86 -39.85
CA SER A 57 23.97 -32.84 -39.97
C SER A 57 23.56 -33.79 -38.80
N ARG A 58 22.29 -34.20 -38.92
CA ARG A 58 21.58 -35.39 -38.39
C ARG A 58 20.97 -35.34 -36.97
N ALA A 59 19.66 -35.11 -36.97
CA ALA A 59 18.71 -35.77 -36.08
C ALA A 59 18.15 -37.06 -36.73
N PRO A 60 17.62 -37.99 -35.92
CA PRO A 60 16.35 -38.72 -36.17
C PRO A 60 15.25 -38.11 -35.27
N HIS A 61 13.97 -37.95 -35.69
CA HIS A 61 12.93 -38.97 -35.94
C HIS A 61 12.62 -39.88 -34.72
N ALA A 62 11.36 -40.19 -34.36
CA ALA A 62 10.04 -39.64 -34.74
C ALA A 62 8.91 -40.24 -33.85
N SER A 63 7.65 -39.81 -34.06
CA SER A 63 6.37 -40.41 -33.57
C SER A 63 6.06 -40.23 -32.06
N SER A 64 4.80 -40.16 -31.58
CA SER A 64 3.46 -39.87 -32.17
C SER A 64 2.44 -39.70 -30.99
N SER A 65 1.22 -39.15 -31.09
CA SER A 65 0.43 -38.54 -32.18
C SER A 65 -0.74 -37.68 -31.64
N SER A 66 -1.58 -37.15 -32.54
CA SER A 66 -2.98 -36.67 -32.31
C SER A 66 -3.16 -35.29 -31.62
N THR A 67 -3.30 -34.14 -32.31
CA THR A 67 -4.32 -33.64 -33.28
C THR A 67 -5.69 -33.24 -32.70
N LEU A 68 -6.06 -31.95 -32.82
CA LEU A 68 -7.38 -31.52 -33.36
C LEU A 68 -7.47 -30.00 -33.71
N TRP A 69 -7.40 -29.73 -35.02
CA TRP A 69 -8.07 -28.68 -35.81
C TRP A 69 -8.24 -27.21 -35.33
N LEU A 70 -7.71 -26.30 -36.17
CA LEU A 70 -8.15 -24.91 -36.35
C LEU A 70 -9.06 -24.77 -37.59
N ARG A 71 -9.90 -23.72 -37.67
CA ARG A 71 -10.55 -23.30 -38.92
C ARG A 71 -10.92 -21.80 -38.92
N GLU A 72 -10.62 -21.10 -40.01
CA GLU A 72 -10.94 -19.68 -40.22
C GLU A 72 -12.09 -19.48 -41.22
N ALA A 73 -12.86 -18.40 -41.06
CA ALA A 73 -13.53 -17.58 -42.10
C ALA A 73 -14.60 -16.66 -41.44
N ALA A 74 -15.16 -15.61 -42.07
CA ALA A 74 -14.63 -14.49 -42.85
C ALA A 74 -15.85 -13.65 -43.36
N THR A 75 -15.79 -12.32 -43.27
CA THR A 75 -16.57 -11.32 -44.06
C THR A 75 -18.10 -11.44 -44.25
N ALA A 76 -18.85 -10.40 -43.84
CA ALA A 76 -19.93 -9.78 -44.65
C ALA A 76 -20.39 -8.44 -44.02
N SER A 77 -21.06 -7.56 -44.78
CA SER A 77 -21.68 -6.32 -44.28
C SER A 77 -23.10 -6.13 -44.80
N ALA A 78 -23.99 -5.55 -43.99
CA ALA A 78 -25.27 -5.02 -44.46
C ALA A 78 -25.86 -3.94 -43.52
N THR A 79 -26.45 -2.91 -44.11
CA THR A 79 -27.36 -1.95 -43.43
C THR A 79 -28.75 -2.02 -44.07
N PRO A 80 -29.83 -1.80 -43.30
CA PRO A 80 -30.98 -1.08 -43.84
C PRO A 80 -31.42 0.11 -42.96
N LYS A 81 -32.42 0.86 -43.45
CA LYS A 81 -32.82 2.19 -42.96
C LYS A 81 -34.18 2.18 -42.22
N ASN A 82 -34.38 3.20 -41.38
CA ASN A 82 -35.62 3.91 -41.03
C ASN A 82 -36.98 3.19 -41.04
N LEU A 83 -37.73 3.34 -39.93
CA LEU A 83 -39.19 3.50 -39.96
C LEU A 83 -39.68 4.47 -38.85
N ARG A 84 -40.97 4.83 -38.88
CA ARG A 84 -41.63 5.88 -38.06
C ARG A 84 -41.91 5.35 -36.63
N GLY A 85 -42.14 6.14 -35.56
CA GLY A 85 -43.12 7.23 -35.38
C GLY A 85 -44.54 6.65 -35.20
N SER A 86 -45.33 6.93 -34.15
CA SER A 86 -45.22 7.97 -33.10
C SER A 86 -46.15 7.71 -31.87
N HIS A 87 -45.90 8.43 -30.75
CA HIS A 87 -46.76 8.59 -29.53
C HIS A 87 -47.03 7.32 -28.66
N ASN A 88 -47.29 7.38 -27.34
CA ASN A 88 -47.95 8.40 -26.49
C ASN A 88 -47.25 8.69 -25.12
N LEU A 89 -47.65 9.82 -24.51
CA LEU A 89 -47.50 10.22 -23.09
C LEU A 89 -48.88 10.03 -22.38
N PRO A 90 -49.00 9.84 -21.04
CA PRO A 90 -48.58 10.78 -19.97
C PRO A 90 -47.78 10.12 -18.80
N GLN A 91 -46.98 10.77 -17.93
CA GLN A 91 -46.97 12.08 -17.24
C GLN A 91 -47.46 12.01 -15.76
N LYS A 92 -46.67 12.61 -14.84
CA LYS A 92 -46.95 13.09 -13.45
C LYS A 92 -46.83 12.16 -12.21
N ARG A 93 -45.88 12.58 -11.33
CA ARG A 93 -46.00 12.84 -9.87
C ARG A 93 -46.36 11.66 -8.92
N ALA A 94 -45.43 11.24 -8.05
CA ALA A 94 -45.23 11.74 -6.66
C ALA A 94 -46.07 10.95 -5.61
N ARG A 95 -45.81 10.96 -4.28
CA ARG A 95 -44.88 11.74 -3.44
C ARG A 95 -44.49 10.95 -2.17
N LYS A 96 -43.45 11.36 -1.44
CA LYS A 96 -43.12 10.91 -0.06
C LYS A 96 -44.27 11.21 0.92
N LYS A 97 -44.38 10.47 2.03
CA LYS A 97 -44.37 11.02 3.43
C LYS A 97 -44.20 9.91 4.50
N PRO A 98 -43.87 10.24 5.77
CA PRO A 98 -43.35 9.30 6.79
C PRO A 98 -44.30 9.04 8.00
N VAL A 99 -43.71 8.41 9.03
CA VAL A 99 -44.23 8.06 10.37
C VAL A 99 -44.88 9.22 11.14
N ALA A 100 -45.87 8.88 12.00
CA ALA A 100 -46.38 9.69 13.12
C ALA A 100 -46.79 8.77 14.30
N VAL A 101 -47.11 9.33 15.48
CA VAL A 101 -47.14 8.62 16.78
C VAL A 101 -48.46 8.77 17.56
N ALA A 102 -48.96 7.63 18.07
CA ALA A 102 -49.78 7.32 19.27
C ALA A 102 -50.95 8.19 19.80
N MET A 103 -51.89 7.46 20.44
CA MET A 103 -52.84 7.83 21.53
C MET A 103 -54.13 8.63 21.24
N GLY A 104 -55.18 8.31 22.01
CA GLY A 104 -56.37 9.15 22.23
C GLY A 104 -57.73 8.59 21.75
N PRO A 105 -58.69 8.23 22.64
CA PRO A 105 -60.00 7.69 22.26
C PRO A 105 -61.22 8.51 22.71
N GLU A 106 -62.33 8.43 21.97
CA GLU A 106 -63.75 8.26 22.40
C GLU A 106 -64.60 8.16 21.10
N LYS A 107 -65.59 7.27 20.89
CA LYS A 107 -66.74 6.72 21.65
C LYS A 107 -67.95 7.67 21.82
N ARG A 108 -68.90 7.60 20.86
CA ARG A 108 -70.35 7.27 21.02
C ARG A 108 -71.19 7.78 19.83
N SER A 109 -72.37 7.26 19.47
CA SER A 109 -73.00 5.91 19.55
C SER A 109 -74.46 5.98 19.06
N VAL A 110 -75.09 4.82 18.76
CA VAL A 110 -76.57 4.61 18.54
C VAL A 110 -77.10 5.21 17.23
N SER A 111 -78.05 4.63 16.48
CA SER A 111 -78.46 3.22 16.15
C SER A 111 -79.40 3.32 14.90
N GLU A 112 -80.14 2.35 14.33
CA GLU A 112 -80.44 0.89 14.49
C GLU A 112 -80.97 0.42 13.09
N ALA A 113 -81.43 -0.79 12.76
CA ALA A 113 -81.67 -2.10 13.42
C ALA A 113 -81.45 -3.23 12.35
N GLY A 114 -81.82 -4.51 12.51
CA GLY A 114 -82.43 -5.25 13.62
C GLY A 114 -82.69 -6.73 13.28
N ALA A 115 -83.16 -7.50 14.27
CA ALA A 115 -83.59 -8.92 14.24
C ALA A 115 -82.52 -10.03 14.08
N GLY A 116 -82.53 -11.05 14.97
CA GLY A 116 -81.75 -12.30 14.78
C GLY A 116 -81.21 -13.08 16.01
N SER A 117 -81.99 -13.31 17.07
CA SER A 117 -81.62 -14.13 18.26
C SER A 117 -81.64 -15.66 17.99
N ALA A 118 -81.00 -16.57 18.76
CA ALA A 118 -79.91 -16.47 19.73
C ALA A 118 -79.32 -17.86 20.17
N VAL A 119 -78.00 -17.90 20.36
CA VAL A 119 -77.22 -18.51 21.50
C VAL A 119 -77.38 -20.00 21.91
N SER A 120 -76.26 -20.72 21.86
CA SER A 120 -75.69 -21.44 23.04
C SER A 120 -74.14 -21.53 22.96
N ALA A 121 -73.48 -21.76 24.10
CA ALA A 121 -72.03 -21.95 24.27
C ALA A 121 -71.83 -22.93 25.46
N GLN A 122 -70.68 -23.55 25.80
CA GLN A 122 -69.22 -23.37 25.60
C GLN A 122 -68.58 -24.79 25.82
N PRO A 123 -67.26 -25.05 26.07
CA PRO A 123 -66.03 -24.26 25.95
C PRO A 123 -64.83 -24.97 25.23
N GLN A 124 -63.71 -24.22 25.13
CA GLN A 124 -62.30 -24.66 25.07
C GLN A 124 -61.88 -25.93 24.29
N GLN A 125 -61.05 -25.73 23.26
CA GLN A 125 -59.85 -26.55 23.05
C GLN A 125 -58.68 -25.69 22.54
N GLN A 126 -57.46 -26.03 22.94
CA GLN A 126 -56.24 -25.33 22.51
C GLN A 126 -55.82 -25.80 21.11
N GLN A 127 -55.50 -24.87 20.22
CA GLN A 127 -54.71 -25.17 19.02
C GLN A 127 -53.39 -24.39 19.07
N GLN A 128 -52.29 -25.12 19.09
CA GLN A 128 -50.95 -24.54 19.20
C GLN A 128 -50.56 -23.83 17.88
N PRO A 129 -49.87 -22.68 17.94
CA PRO A 129 -49.24 -22.13 16.73
C PRO A 129 -48.18 -23.13 16.24
N ARG A 130 -48.24 -23.50 14.94
CA ARG A 130 -47.25 -24.38 14.31
C ARG A 130 -45.85 -23.78 14.44
N LYS A 131 -45.08 -24.21 15.44
CA LYS A 131 -43.65 -23.94 15.54
C LYS A 131 -42.99 -24.37 14.24
N LYS A 132 -42.34 -23.45 13.53
CA LYS A 132 -41.34 -23.84 12.52
C LYS A 132 -40.30 -24.68 13.25
N GLN A 133 -40.24 -25.98 12.96
CA GLN A 133 -39.14 -26.81 13.44
C GLN A 133 -37.84 -26.18 12.93
N ARG A 134 -36.98 -25.73 13.86
CA ARG A 134 -35.57 -25.60 13.55
C ARG A 134 -35.14 -27.01 13.16
N LYS A 135 -34.70 -27.24 11.92
CA LYS A 135 -33.98 -28.48 11.58
C LYS A 135 -32.89 -28.63 12.64
N SER A 136 -32.79 -29.81 13.24
CA SER A 136 -31.54 -30.19 13.89
C SER A 136 -30.44 -30.03 12.85
N SER A 137 -29.43 -29.23 13.17
CA SER A 137 -28.20 -29.19 12.38
C SER A 137 -27.63 -30.61 12.37
N SER A 138 -27.38 -31.13 11.17
CA SER A 138 -26.79 -32.46 11.01
C SER A 138 -25.37 -32.49 11.63
N PRO A 139 -24.87 -33.66 12.05
CA PRO A 139 -23.58 -33.75 12.74
C PRO A 139 -22.41 -33.12 11.98
N ASP A 140 -22.34 -33.31 10.65
CA ASP A 140 -21.38 -32.67 9.75
C ASP A 140 -21.43 -31.13 9.82
N ALA A 141 -22.63 -30.55 9.95
CA ALA A 141 -22.84 -29.12 10.02
C ALA A 141 -22.48 -28.54 11.40
N LEU A 142 -22.59 -29.34 12.46
CA LEU A 142 -22.07 -29.01 13.79
C LEU A 142 -20.54 -29.03 13.80
N LEU A 143 -19.91 -30.09 13.30
CA LEU A 143 -18.46 -30.21 13.20
C LEU A 143 -17.85 -29.12 12.30
N THR A 144 -18.53 -28.78 11.20
CA THR A 144 -18.19 -27.61 10.36
C THR A 144 -18.25 -26.28 11.14
N ALA A 145 -19.17 -26.15 12.09
CA ALA A 145 -19.26 -24.97 12.95
C ALA A 145 -18.16 -24.97 14.04
N GLU A 146 -17.82 -26.13 14.62
CA GLU A 146 -16.70 -26.32 15.55
C GLU A 146 -15.38 -25.88 14.90
N VAL A 147 -15.07 -26.39 13.69
CA VAL A 147 -13.89 -25.98 12.89
C VAL A 147 -13.87 -24.47 12.61
N ARG A 148 -15.01 -23.89 12.22
CA ARG A 148 -15.14 -22.45 11.98
C ARG A 148 -15.05 -21.60 13.25
N GLN A 149 -15.30 -22.17 14.42
CA GLN A 149 -15.09 -21.50 15.70
C GLN A 149 -13.62 -21.56 16.11
N ALA A 150 -12.97 -22.72 15.98
CA ALA A 150 -11.52 -22.87 16.14
C ALA A 150 -10.74 -21.85 15.29
N ALA A 151 -11.14 -21.66 14.03
CA ALA A 151 -10.54 -20.66 13.12
C ALA A 151 -10.76 -19.19 13.54
N LYS A 152 -11.82 -18.87 14.31
CA LYS A 152 -11.99 -17.51 14.88
C LYS A 152 -10.99 -17.25 15.99
N HIS A 153 -10.72 -18.27 16.81
CA HIS A 153 -9.78 -18.22 17.93
C HIS A 153 -8.32 -18.53 17.53
N ASN A 154 -8.08 -18.89 16.26
CA ASN A 154 -6.77 -19.33 15.75
C ASN A 154 -6.22 -20.57 16.49
N ASP A 155 -7.11 -21.49 16.85
CA ASP A 155 -6.79 -22.72 17.58
C ASP A 155 -6.71 -23.90 16.59
N PRO A 156 -5.52 -24.41 16.25
CA PRO A 156 -5.40 -25.58 15.37
C PRO A 156 -5.82 -26.88 16.06
N LEU A 157 -5.64 -27.01 17.38
CA LEU A 157 -5.92 -28.25 18.11
C LEU A 157 -7.44 -28.49 18.23
N ALA A 158 -8.22 -27.45 18.54
CA ALA A 158 -9.68 -27.55 18.54
C ALA A 158 -10.25 -27.85 17.14
N GLY A 159 -9.62 -27.32 16.08
CA GLY A 159 -9.97 -27.65 14.71
C GLY A 159 -9.71 -29.13 14.39
N LEU A 160 -8.50 -29.61 14.69
CA LEU A 160 -8.09 -31.00 14.47
C LEU A 160 -8.93 -31.99 15.30
N ALA A 161 -9.29 -31.66 16.54
CA ALA A 161 -10.18 -32.49 17.36
C ALA A 161 -11.58 -32.64 16.74
N ALA A 162 -12.13 -31.58 16.12
CA ALA A 162 -13.39 -31.67 15.37
C ALA A 162 -13.27 -32.52 14.08
N TYR A 163 -12.10 -32.53 13.44
CA TYR A 163 -11.79 -33.44 12.33
C TYR A 163 -11.67 -34.90 12.78
N ASP A 164 -11.00 -35.17 13.91
CA ASP A 164 -10.88 -36.53 14.47
C ASP A 164 -12.23 -37.10 14.87
N LYS A 165 -13.08 -36.27 15.48
CA LYS A 165 -14.47 -36.62 15.78
C LYS A 165 -15.28 -36.92 14.50
N ALA A 166 -15.12 -36.12 13.44
CA ALA A 166 -15.72 -36.41 12.14
C ALA A 166 -15.28 -37.79 11.60
N LYS A 167 -13.98 -38.10 11.66
CA LYS A 167 -13.43 -39.40 11.25
C LYS A 167 -13.97 -40.56 12.09
N ALA A 168 -14.03 -40.41 13.41
CA ALA A 168 -14.54 -41.43 14.33
C ALA A 168 -16.05 -41.69 14.13
N GLU A 169 -16.83 -40.66 13.82
CA GLU A 169 -18.27 -40.77 13.50
C GLU A 169 -18.54 -41.21 12.04
N GLY A 170 -17.51 -41.42 11.21
CA GLY A 170 -17.64 -41.79 9.81
C GLY A 170 -18.19 -40.68 8.90
N LEU A 171 -18.06 -39.42 9.33
CA LEU A 171 -18.64 -38.24 8.69
C LEU A 171 -17.62 -37.52 7.81
N GLU A 172 -18.04 -37.16 6.59
CA GLU A 172 -17.25 -36.28 5.74
C GLU A 172 -17.48 -34.81 6.09
N LEU A 173 -16.42 -34.13 6.53
CA LEU A 173 -16.39 -32.67 6.48
C LEU A 173 -16.46 -32.19 5.02
N ASN A 174 -17.10 -31.05 4.80
CA ASN A 174 -17.12 -30.38 3.49
C ASN A 174 -15.79 -29.67 3.20
N ILE A 175 -15.53 -29.45 1.90
CA ILE A 175 -14.41 -28.68 1.32
C ILE A 175 -14.08 -27.42 2.15
N SER A 176 -15.07 -26.55 2.39
CA SER A 176 -14.85 -25.30 3.14
C SER A 176 -14.33 -25.51 4.56
N ALA A 177 -14.71 -26.59 5.24
CA ALA A 177 -14.14 -26.95 6.54
C ALA A 177 -12.72 -27.51 6.41
N MET A 178 -12.43 -28.33 5.41
CA MET A 178 -11.08 -28.84 5.14
C MET A 178 -10.09 -27.72 4.78
N GLU A 179 -10.48 -26.75 3.95
CA GLU A 179 -9.68 -25.56 3.66
C GLU A 179 -9.46 -24.67 4.89
N THR A 180 -10.46 -24.60 5.79
CA THR A 180 -10.33 -23.91 7.08
C THR A 180 -9.33 -24.62 8.00
N LEU A 181 -9.29 -25.96 7.99
CA LEU A 181 -8.31 -26.76 8.72
C LEU A 181 -6.90 -26.60 8.13
N LEU A 182 -6.75 -26.61 6.80
CA LEU A 182 -5.47 -26.35 6.13
C LEU A 182 -4.92 -24.96 6.51
N TYR A 183 -5.77 -23.94 6.52
CA TYR A 183 -5.39 -22.60 7.00
C TYR A 183 -4.90 -22.61 8.46
N LEU A 184 -5.62 -23.30 9.37
CA LEU A 184 -5.20 -23.44 10.77
C LEU A 184 -3.87 -24.19 10.93
N CYS A 185 -3.71 -25.33 10.23
CA CYS A 185 -2.51 -26.16 10.32
C CYS A 185 -1.28 -25.46 9.73
N SER A 186 -1.48 -24.58 8.75
CA SER A 186 -0.46 -23.72 8.15
C SER A 186 -0.15 -22.45 8.96
N GLY A 187 -0.23 -22.54 10.29
CA GLY A 187 0.04 -21.44 11.23
C GLY A 187 -1.07 -20.40 11.38
N GLY A 188 -2.09 -20.41 10.52
CA GLY A 188 -3.22 -19.47 10.56
C GLY A 188 -2.79 -18.00 10.51
N ARG A 189 -3.14 -17.25 11.56
CA ARG A 189 -2.73 -15.85 11.82
C ARG A 189 -1.32 -15.72 12.37
N SER A 190 -0.78 -16.79 12.98
CA SER A 190 0.54 -16.81 13.63
C SER A 190 1.62 -17.40 12.72
N TRP A 191 1.31 -17.60 11.44
CA TRP A 191 2.17 -18.18 10.41
C TRP A 191 3.57 -17.56 10.37
N ASP A 192 3.67 -16.24 10.35
CA ASP A 192 4.96 -15.54 10.23
C ASP A 192 5.86 -15.76 11.46
N THR A 193 5.25 -15.98 12.64
CA THR A 193 5.97 -16.40 13.84
C THR A 193 6.41 -17.86 13.77
N GLN A 194 5.60 -18.75 13.17
CA GLN A 194 5.99 -20.16 13.06
C GLN A 194 7.16 -20.38 12.09
N ILE A 195 7.18 -19.71 10.92
CA ILE A 195 8.34 -19.82 10.02
C ILE A 195 9.61 -19.17 10.61
N ALA A 196 9.48 -18.09 11.38
CA ALA A 196 10.61 -17.52 12.13
C ALA A 196 11.15 -18.49 13.20
N ASN A 197 10.27 -19.25 13.87
CA ASN A 197 10.67 -20.27 14.84
C ASN A 197 11.31 -21.50 14.14
N SER A 198 10.75 -21.99 13.04
CA SER A 198 11.31 -23.11 12.26
C SER A 198 12.71 -22.81 11.69
N SER A 199 13.03 -21.54 11.44
CA SER A 199 14.32 -21.10 10.90
C SER A 199 15.37 -20.71 11.94
N ALA A 200 14.99 -20.59 13.21
CA ALA A 200 15.89 -20.29 14.32
C ALA A 200 17.11 -21.24 14.49
N PRO A 201 17.08 -22.55 14.13
CA PRO A 201 18.22 -23.45 14.33
C PRO A 201 19.53 -23.02 13.64
N ALA A 202 19.46 -22.32 12.51
CA ALA A 202 20.63 -21.93 11.73
C ALA A 202 21.43 -20.77 12.35
N ILE A 203 20.74 -19.80 12.97
CA ILE A 203 21.35 -18.52 13.41
C ILE A 203 22.19 -18.69 14.69
N SER A 204 21.83 -19.68 15.53
CA SER A 204 22.55 -20.00 16.77
C SER A 204 24.02 -20.40 16.50
N ALA A 205 24.25 -21.24 15.49
CA ALA A 205 25.59 -21.77 15.20
C ALA A 205 26.58 -20.69 14.71
N ALA A 206 26.11 -19.65 14.01
CA ALA A 206 26.94 -18.58 13.49
C ALA A 206 27.26 -17.47 14.51
N THR A 207 26.48 -17.36 15.58
CA THR A 207 26.60 -16.27 16.57
C THR A 207 27.37 -16.65 17.84
N ALA A 208 27.62 -17.94 18.07
CA ALA A 208 28.34 -18.43 19.25
C ALA A 208 29.88 -18.27 19.20
N ALA A 209 30.45 -17.73 18.11
CA ALA A 209 31.89 -17.72 17.86
C ALA A 209 32.64 -16.46 18.35
N GLU A 210 31.96 -15.33 18.57
CA GLU A 210 32.57 -14.08 19.06
C GLU A 210 31.87 -13.54 20.31
N ALA A 211 32.21 -14.13 21.46
CA ALA A 211 31.90 -13.59 22.78
C ALA A 211 33.18 -13.55 23.63
N LEU A 212 33.85 -12.40 23.66
CA LEU A 212 35.01 -12.13 24.54
C LEU A 212 34.62 -11.13 25.65
N PRO A 213 35.27 -11.22 26.83
CA PRO A 213 34.68 -10.71 28.06
C PRO A 213 34.87 -9.21 28.27
N VAL A 214 33.82 -8.57 28.80
CA VAL A 214 33.94 -7.26 29.46
C VAL A 214 34.78 -7.43 30.73
N THR A 215 35.80 -6.60 30.89
CA THR A 215 36.63 -6.55 32.12
C THR A 215 36.46 -5.19 32.79
N GLU A 216 36.17 -5.20 34.09
CA GLU A 216 36.03 -3.97 34.89
C GLU A 216 37.41 -3.42 35.24
N ALA A 217 37.69 -2.18 34.83
CA ALA A 217 38.94 -1.49 35.15
C ALA A 217 38.89 -0.92 36.57
N THR A 218 39.56 -1.59 37.51
CA THR A 218 39.78 -1.06 38.87
C THR A 218 40.97 -0.10 38.88
N HIS A 219 40.78 1.11 39.42
CA HIS A 219 41.85 2.10 39.59
C HIS A 219 42.40 2.09 41.02
N SER A 220 43.73 2.21 41.17
CA SER A 220 44.39 2.52 42.44
C SER A 220 45.79 3.10 42.20
N ALA A 221 46.21 3.97 43.13
CA ALA A 221 47.51 4.65 43.21
C ALA A 221 47.83 5.66 42.06
N ASP A 222 48.56 6.76 42.28
CA ASP A 222 49.23 7.21 43.51
C ASP A 222 49.24 8.75 43.71
N ARG A 223 49.74 9.22 44.87
CA ARG A 223 49.76 10.62 45.35
C ARG A 223 51.18 11.24 45.28
N PRO A 224 51.34 12.58 45.16
CA PRO A 224 51.54 13.46 46.34
C PRO A 224 50.79 14.83 46.23
N MET A 225 50.17 15.42 47.26
CA MET A 225 50.67 16.09 48.50
C MET A 225 51.11 17.58 48.34
N SER A 226 50.84 18.39 49.39
CA SER A 226 51.02 19.86 49.57
C SER A 226 49.92 20.77 48.98
N GLU A 227 49.62 21.97 49.52
CA GLU A 227 49.43 22.41 50.94
C GLU A 227 48.77 23.81 50.94
N GLY A 228 48.04 24.15 52.03
CA GLY A 228 47.46 25.48 52.26
C GLY A 228 46.07 25.75 51.64
N SER A 229 45.18 26.62 52.13
CA SER A 229 44.75 27.10 53.47
C SER A 229 43.97 28.43 53.30
N VAL A 230 43.07 28.76 54.25
CA VAL A 230 42.45 30.10 54.50
C VAL A 230 41.22 30.55 53.67
N GLU A 231 40.05 30.48 54.34
CA GLU A 231 38.88 31.42 54.39
C GLU A 231 38.04 31.86 53.15
N GLY A 232 36.72 32.06 53.36
CA GLY A 232 35.81 32.70 52.40
C GLY A 232 34.28 32.47 52.61
N SER A 233 33.64 33.25 53.50
CA SER A 233 32.15 33.40 53.65
C SER A 233 31.46 33.88 52.35
N SER A 234 30.15 33.75 52.04
CA SER A 234 28.89 33.23 52.67
C SER A 234 27.79 33.25 51.56
N GLN A 235 26.49 32.92 51.63
CA GLN A 235 25.45 32.37 52.57
C GLN A 235 24.35 31.76 51.63
N ALA A 236 23.48 30.76 51.90
CA ALA A 236 22.81 30.19 53.09
C ALA A 236 21.43 30.82 53.48
N VAL A 237 20.33 30.23 52.97
CA VAL A 237 19.03 29.91 53.64
C VAL A 237 18.26 28.88 52.77
N GLN A 238 18.01 27.65 53.26
CA GLN A 238 16.73 27.12 53.80
C GLN A 238 15.55 27.11 52.79
N ALA A 239 14.96 25.99 52.33
CA ALA A 239 14.76 24.60 52.80
C ALA A 239 13.64 24.38 53.86
N CYS A 240 12.66 23.52 53.53
CA CYS A 240 11.69 22.85 54.42
C CYS A 240 10.87 21.78 53.66
N ASP A 241 10.95 20.51 54.07
CA ASP A 241 10.04 19.43 53.65
C ASP A 241 8.77 19.38 54.53
N HIS A 242 7.68 18.71 54.10
CA HIS A 242 7.08 17.54 54.80
C HIS A 242 5.78 16.99 54.15
N GLN A 243 5.53 15.70 54.39
CA GLN A 243 4.31 14.90 54.14
C GLN A 243 3.84 14.30 55.52
N PRO A 244 2.86 13.38 55.62
CA PRO A 244 1.46 13.36 55.10
C PRO A 244 0.42 12.88 56.17
N SER A 245 -0.91 13.06 55.99
CA SER A 245 -1.93 12.22 56.71
C SER A 245 -3.41 12.28 56.24
N SER A 246 -3.92 11.14 55.76
CA SER A 246 -5.11 10.37 56.24
C SER A 246 -6.53 10.96 56.52
N ALA A 247 -7.54 10.31 55.88
CA ALA A 247 -8.84 9.80 56.41
C ALA A 247 -10.21 10.54 56.28
N ASN A 248 -11.10 9.89 55.49
CA ASN A 248 -12.52 9.49 55.71
C ASN A 248 -13.75 10.43 55.67
N GLY A 249 -14.71 10.04 54.80
CA GLY A 249 -16.18 10.21 54.93
C GLY A 249 -16.83 11.35 54.11
N THR A 250 -17.99 11.20 53.46
CA THR A 250 -18.91 10.06 53.18
C THR A 250 -19.79 10.36 51.95
N ASP A 251 -20.15 9.37 51.12
CA ASP A 251 -21.04 9.51 49.95
C ASP A 251 -22.54 9.68 50.32
N PRO A 252 -23.44 10.01 49.35
CA PRO A 252 -24.06 8.95 48.53
C PRO A 252 -24.33 9.26 47.02
N MET A 253 -24.25 8.21 46.19
CA MET A 253 -25.13 7.79 45.04
C MET A 253 -26.08 8.84 44.37
N THR A 254 -26.30 8.90 43.05
CA THR A 254 -26.26 7.89 41.94
C THR A 254 -25.69 8.51 40.63
N ASP A 255 -25.58 7.89 39.45
CA ASP A 255 -25.91 6.55 38.92
C ASP A 255 -24.80 6.07 37.93
N SER A 256 -24.82 4.82 37.46
CA SER A 256 -23.66 4.19 36.80
C SER A 256 -23.98 3.28 35.61
N THR A 257 -23.22 3.38 34.52
CA THR A 257 -23.19 2.35 33.45
C THR A 257 -21.91 2.37 32.59
N SER A 258 -20.76 2.06 33.20
CA SER A 258 -19.47 1.98 32.48
C SER A 258 -18.50 0.92 33.05
N LYS A 259 -18.97 -0.33 33.19
CA LYS A 259 -18.13 -1.49 33.57
C LYS A 259 -18.43 -2.75 32.75
N GLN A 260 -17.85 -2.85 31.56
CA GLN A 260 -17.41 -4.11 30.92
C GLN A 260 -16.64 -3.78 29.63
N ASP A 261 -15.31 -3.63 29.74
CA ASP A 261 -14.34 -3.85 28.64
C ASP A 261 -12.89 -3.71 29.16
N ALA A 262 -12.57 -4.50 30.18
CA ALA A 262 -11.20 -4.69 30.67
C ALA A 262 -11.08 -6.11 31.26
N ARG A 263 -9.91 -6.75 31.05
CA ARG A 263 -9.59 -8.13 31.47
C ARG A 263 -10.32 -9.26 30.72
N LYS A 264 -10.04 -9.37 29.43
CA LYS A 264 -9.61 -10.66 28.85
C LYS A 264 -8.23 -10.48 28.24
N ALA A 265 -7.18 -10.75 29.02
CA ALA A 265 -5.87 -11.02 28.46
C ALA A 265 -5.94 -12.42 27.82
N ASP A 266 -5.41 -12.56 26.60
CA ASP A 266 -5.54 -13.80 25.86
C ASP A 266 -4.50 -14.81 26.38
N HIS A 267 -4.93 -15.79 27.16
CA HIS A 267 -4.09 -16.91 27.60
C HIS A 267 -3.97 -17.95 26.46
N SER A 268 -3.36 -17.51 25.36
CA SER A 268 -2.83 -18.41 24.35
C SER A 268 -1.56 -19.07 24.90
N THR A 269 -1.69 -20.29 25.40
CA THR A 269 -0.53 -21.13 25.75
C THR A 269 0.25 -21.40 24.47
N SER A 270 1.45 -20.85 24.34
CA SER A 270 2.28 -21.05 23.14
C SER A 270 2.59 -22.53 22.95
N LEU A 271 2.16 -23.08 21.82
CA LEU A 271 2.41 -24.48 21.44
C LEU A 271 3.91 -24.72 21.23
N SER A 272 4.39 -25.92 21.56
CA SER A 272 5.79 -26.30 21.31
C SER A 272 6.06 -26.49 19.81
N SER A 273 7.35 -26.46 19.43
CA SER A 273 7.77 -26.75 18.06
C SER A 273 7.36 -28.17 17.62
N GLU A 274 7.30 -29.12 18.55
CA GLU A 274 6.88 -30.51 18.31
C GLU A 274 5.38 -30.60 18.03
N ALA A 275 4.57 -29.86 18.81
CA ALA A 275 3.13 -29.75 18.55
C ALA A 275 2.85 -29.13 17.17
N TRP A 276 3.60 -28.10 16.77
CA TRP A 276 3.50 -27.53 15.43
C TRP A 276 3.98 -28.47 14.32
N ALA A 277 4.96 -29.35 14.59
CA ALA A 277 5.39 -30.37 13.64
C ALA A 277 4.29 -31.42 13.39
N ASP A 278 3.60 -31.90 14.44
CA ASP A 278 2.42 -32.76 14.31
C ASP A 278 1.29 -32.05 13.57
N ILE A 279 0.91 -30.84 14.00
CA ILE A 279 -0.12 -30.02 13.33
C ILE A 279 0.17 -29.86 11.84
N ALA A 280 1.43 -29.61 11.46
CA ALA A 280 1.83 -29.49 10.06
C ALA A 280 1.80 -30.83 9.31
N GLN A 281 2.19 -31.94 9.94
CA GLN A 281 2.06 -33.29 9.37
C GLN A 281 0.59 -33.67 9.14
N ARG A 282 -0.27 -33.37 10.12
CA ARG A 282 -1.72 -33.54 10.02
C ARG A 282 -2.35 -32.65 8.94
N GLY A 283 -1.88 -31.41 8.80
CA GLY A 283 -2.23 -30.53 7.67
C GLY A 283 -1.93 -31.16 6.31
N ARG A 284 -0.76 -31.79 6.15
CA ARG A 284 -0.39 -32.49 4.90
C ARG A 284 -1.28 -33.72 4.63
N ALA A 285 -1.69 -34.46 5.66
CA ALA A 285 -2.66 -35.55 5.51
C ALA A 285 -4.06 -35.04 5.09
N ILE A 286 -4.51 -33.92 5.65
CA ILE A 286 -5.78 -33.27 5.27
C ILE A 286 -5.72 -32.77 3.81
N TRP A 287 -4.57 -32.27 3.35
CA TRP A 287 -4.36 -31.91 1.94
C TRP A 287 -4.52 -33.14 1.03
N GLN A 288 -3.85 -34.25 1.34
CA GLN A 288 -3.91 -35.48 0.53
C GLN A 288 -5.34 -36.01 0.42
N GLU A 289 -6.12 -35.98 1.50
CA GLU A 289 -7.56 -36.32 1.44
C GLU A 289 -8.36 -35.34 0.59
N HIS A 290 -8.11 -34.03 0.72
CA HIS A 290 -8.82 -33.00 -0.04
C HIS A 290 -8.60 -33.16 -1.55
N GLU A 291 -7.37 -33.48 -1.94
CA GLU A 291 -6.95 -33.75 -3.31
C GLU A 291 -7.54 -35.06 -3.86
N GLN A 292 -7.56 -36.13 -3.05
CA GLN A 292 -8.18 -37.42 -3.42
C GLN A 292 -9.69 -37.33 -3.66
N ARG A 293 -10.38 -36.38 -3.02
CA ARG A 293 -11.81 -36.09 -3.25
C ARG A 293 -12.10 -35.43 -4.61
N GLY A 294 -11.10 -35.24 -5.47
CA GLY A 294 -11.25 -34.79 -6.86
C GLY A 294 -11.87 -33.38 -7.01
N SER A 295 -11.88 -32.61 -5.92
CA SER A 295 -12.49 -31.28 -5.87
C SER A 295 -11.49 -30.21 -6.29
N ALA A 296 -11.96 -29.16 -6.95
CA ALA A 296 -11.11 -28.04 -7.33
C ALA A 296 -10.63 -27.29 -6.07
N ASN A 297 -9.39 -27.56 -5.66
CA ASN A 297 -8.67 -26.79 -4.64
C ASN A 297 -8.79 -25.29 -4.92
N THR A 298 -8.90 -24.44 -3.89
CA THR A 298 -8.73 -23.00 -4.08
C THR A 298 -7.27 -22.57 -3.97
N GLU A 299 -6.94 -21.39 -4.51
CA GLU A 299 -5.65 -20.73 -4.28
C GLU A 299 -5.33 -20.50 -2.80
N VAL A 300 -6.33 -20.42 -1.92
CA VAL A 300 -6.11 -20.37 -0.46
C VAL A 300 -5.63 -21.72 0.07
N ALA A 301 -6.19 -22.84 -0.42
CA ALA A 301 -5.71 -24.18 -0.09
C ALA A 301 -4.27 -24.42 -0.60
N TYR A 302 -3.96 -24.01 -1.84
CA TYR A 302 -2.57 -24.06 -2.36
C TYR A 302 -1.61 -23.18 -1.55
N THR A 303 -2.04 -21.99 -1.14
CA THR A 303 -1.23 -21.11 -0.27
C THR A 303 -1.00 -21.74 1.11
N ALA A 304 -1.99 -22.44 1.66
CA ALA A 304 -1.86 -23.20 2.90
C ALA A 304 -0.92 -24.42 2.75
N LEU A 305 -0.94 -25.12 1.61
CA LEU A 305 0.06 -26.14 1.29
C LEU A 305 1.47 -25.52 1.24
N GLY A 306 1.66 -24.42 0.51
CA GLY A 306 2.97 -23.77 0.39
C GLY A 306 3.55 -23.35 1.75
N ARG A 307 2.70 -22.90 2.66
CA ARG A 307 3.04 -22.67 4.08
C ARG A 307 3.43 -23.96 4.82
N LEU A 308 2.67 -25.06 4.68
CA LEU A 308 2.99 -26.36 5.29
C LEU A 308 4.30 -26.99 4.81
N GLU A 309 4.74 -26.64 3.60
CA GLU A 309 6.03 -27.03 3.04
C GLU A 309 7.17 -26.16 3.62
N ALA A 310 7.01 -24.84 3.60
CA ALA A 310 7.98 -23.88 4.12
C ALA A 310 8.19 -23.96 5.66
N MET A 311 7.12 -24.16 6.45
CA MET A 311 7.24 -24.44 7.91
C MET A 311 8.05 -25.71 8.22
N ALA A 312 8.22 -26.59 7.23
CA ALA A 312 8.96 -27.85 7.32
C ALA A 312 10.31 -27.82 6.56
N GLY A 313 10.85 -26.63 6.24
CA GLY A 313 12.16 -26.47 5.61
C GLY A 313 12.25 -27.10 4.21
N ARG A 314 11.21 -26.92 3.39
CA ARG A 314 11.13 -27.45 2.01
C ARG A 314 10.66 -26.35 1.05
N PRO A 315 11.57 -25.43 0.65
CA PRO A 315 11.22 -24.21 -0.06
C PRO A 315 10.78 -24.46 -1.52
N GLU A 316 11.30 -25.50 -2.18
CA GLU A 316 10.86 -25.92 -3.52
C GLU A 316 9.44 -26.46 -3.47
N GLY A 317 9.07 -27.20 -2.42
CA GLY A 317 7.69 -27.64 -2.19
C GLY A 317 6.74 -26.46 -2.00
N ALA A 318 7.21 -25.41 -1.32
CA ALA A 318 6.47 -24.17 -1.15
C ALA A 318 6.29 -23.41 -2.48
N LEU A 319 7.32 -23.37 -3.33
CA LEU A 319 7.25 -22.75 -4.66
C LEU A 319 6.38 -23.56 -5.62
N GLU A 320 6.46 -24.89 -5.57
CA GLU A 320 5.66 -25.77 -6.42
C GLU A 320 4.17 -25.69 -6.04
N ALA A 321 3.83 -25.51 -4.76
CA ALA A 321 2.44 -25.22 -4.36
C ALA A 321 1.88 -23.95 -5.05
N ALA A 322 2.72 -22.90 -5.21
CA ALA A 322 2.34 -21.70 -5.96
C ALA A 322 2.19 -21.98 -7.47
N LYS A 323 3.16 -22.69 -8.08
CA LYS A 323 3.12 -23.08 -9.51
C LYS A 323 1.89 -23.93 -9.85
N ARG A 324 1.56 -24.92 -8.99
CA ARG A 324 0.35 -25.75 -9.10
C ARG A 324 -0.94 -24.94 -8.99
N SER A 325 -0.96 -23.89 -8.17
CA SER A 325 -2.09 -22.95 -8.07
C SER A 325 -2.35 -22.22 -9.39
N LEU A 326 -1.29 -21.80 -10.10
CA LEU A 326 -1.38 -21.17 -11.41
C LEU A 326 -1.80 -22.18 -12.49
N ALA A 327 -1.26 -23.39 -12.47
CA ALA A 327 -1.62 -24.48 -13.38
C ALA A 327 -3.09 -24.91 -13.24
N ALA A 328 -3.68 -24.77 -12.05
CA ALA A 328 -5.12 -24.93 -11.79
C ALA A 328 -5.99 -23.75 -12.31
N GLY A 329 -5.40 -22.75 -12.98
CA GLY A 329 -6.10 -21.62 -13.56
C GLY A 329 -6.45 -20.50 -12.58
N HIS A 330 -5.85 -20.46 -11.39
CA HIS A 330 -6.07 -19.37 -10.45
C HIS A 330 -5.26 -18.12 -10.81
N GLN A 331 -5.82 -16.95 -10.51
CA GLN A 331 -5.10 -15.68 -10.63
C GLN A 331 -3.91 -15.64 -9.66
N ALA A 332 -2.73 -15.28 -10.18
CA ALA A 332 -1.52 -15.05 -9.39
C ALA A 332 -1.74 -14.00 -8.29
N LYS A 333 -1.20 -14.26 -7.10
CA LYS A 333 -1.25 -13.36 -5.93
C LYS A 333 0.05 -13.47 -5.16
N LEU A 334 0.57 -12.33 -4.69
CA LEU A 334 1.83 -12.25 -3.94
C LEU A 334 1.89 -13.26 -2.79
N ARG A 335 0.80 -13.37 -2.02
CA ARG A 335 0.68 -14.29 -0.87
C ARG A 335 0.90 -15.77 -1.17
N SER A 336 0.76 -16.21 -2.42
CA SER A 336 1.02 -17.60 -2.82
C SER A 336 2.52 -17.87 -2.97
N PHE A 337 3.32 -16.85 -3.28
CA PHE A 337 4.78 -16.94 -3.41
C PHE A 337 5.53 -16.65 -2.09
N ILE A 338 4.93 -15.84 -1.19
CA ILE A 338 5.52 -15.47 0.11
C ILE A 338 6.07 -16.68 0.91
N PRO A 339 5.40 -17.85 0.99
CA PRO A 339 5.95 -19.00 1.73
C PRO A 339 7.28 -19.50 1.19
N ALA A 340 7.42 -19.57 -0.14
CA ALA A 340 8.67 -19.96 -0.79
C ALA A 340 9.77 -18.91 -0.55
N LEU A 341 9.46 -17.63 -0.75
CA LEU A 341 10.41 -16.54 -0.53
C LEU A 341 10.90 -16.50 0.93
N LYS A 342 9.99 -16.60 1.92
CA LYS A 342 10.35 -16.62 3.34
C LYS A 342 11.20 -17.87 3.71
N SER A 343 11.02 -19.02 3.05
CA SER A 343 11.83 -20.23 3.29
C SER A 343 13.23 -20.12 2.65
N PHE A 344 13.34 -19.79 1.36
CA PHE A 344 14.66 -19.59 0.72
C PHE A 344 15.48 -18.48 1.41
N CYS A 345 14.84 -17.38 1.80
CA CYS A 345 15.50 -16.31 2.57
C CYS A 345 15.95 -16.73 3.97
N ALA A 346 15.32 -17.74 4.57
CA ALA A 346 15.70 -18.30 5.88
C ALA A 346 16.85 -19.31 5.78
N GLU A 347 16.93 -20.04 4.67
CA GLU A 347 18.02 -20.98 4.35
C GLU A 347 19.26 -20.27 3.77
N GLY A 348 19.13 -18.99 3.41
CA GLY A 348 20.20 -18.17 2.86
C GLY A 348 20.35 -18.25 1.34
N ASP A 349 19.50 -19.01 0.64
CA ASP A 349 19.54 -19.15 -0.81
C ASP A 349 18.98 -17.88 -1.49
N PHE A 350 19.90 -16.93 -1.72
CA PHE A 350 19.58 -15.71 -2.46
C PHE A 350 19.26 -15.99 -3.94
N LEU A 351 19.79 -17.06 -4.55
CA LEU A 351 19.55 -17.37 -5.96
C LEU A 351 18.09 -17.75 -6.19
N GLN A 352 17.56 -18.67 -5.39
CA GLN A 352 16.16 -19.06 -5.45
C GLN A 352 15.23 -17.95 -4.93
N ALA A 353 15.64 -17.15 -3.95
CA ALA A 353 14.88 -15.96 -3.55
C ALA A 353 14.73 -14.95 -4.70
N PHE A 354 15.76 -14.75 -5.53
CA PHE A 354 15.69 -13.90 -6.73
C PHE A 354 14.93 -14.53 -7.90
N GLU A 355 14.92 -15.86 -8.04
CA GLU A 355 14.02 -16.57 -8.96
C GLU A 355 12.55 -16.36 -8.55
N VAL A 356 12.22 -16.48 -7.26
CA VAL A 356 10.87 -16.18 -6.74
C VAL A 356 10.50 -14.71 -6.94
N GLN A 357 11.43 -13.77 -6.75
CA GLN A 357 11.20 -12.35 -7.09
C GLN A 357 10.85 -12.18 -8.57
N SER A 358 11.58 -12.86 -9.47
CA SER A 358 11.37 -12.78 -10.92
C SER A 358 9.98 -13.29 -11.30
N LEU A 359 9.58 -14.45 -10.78
CA LEU A 359 8.24 -15.02 -10.99
C LEU A 359 7.10 -14.11 -10.46
N ILE A 360 7.31 -13.41 -9.35
CA ILE A 360 6.35 -12.43 -8.83
C ILE A 360 6.17 -11.28 -9.83
N LEU A 361 7.28 -10.73 -10.34
CA LEU A 361 7.27 -9.60 -11.28
C LEU A 361 6.73 -9.98 -12.67
N GLU A 362 7.00 -11.20 -13.16
CA GLU A 362 6.42 -11.75 -14.40
C GLU A 362 4.88 -11.85 -14.37
N HIS A 363 4.29 -11.87 -13.17
CA HIS A 363 2.84 -11.88 -12.97
C HIS A 363 2.24 -10.49 -12.65
N ASP A 364 2.94 -9.39 -12.98
CA ASP A 364 2.51 -8.00 -12.78
C ASP A 364 2.27 -7.61 -11.29
N LEU A 365 2.76 -8.42 -10.34
CA LEU A 365 2.59 -8.20 -8.91
C LEU A 365 3.64 -7.21 -8.37
N ASP A 366 3.18 -6.12 -7.75
CA ASP A 366 4.04 -5.23 -6.97
C ASP A 366 4.48 -5.93 -5.67
N LEU A 367 5.77 -5.80 -5.32
CA LEU A 367 6.33 -6.23 -4.03
C LEU A 367 5.91 -5.26 -2.92
N THR A 368 5.79 -5.74 -1.67
CA THR A 368 5.65 -4.86 -0.50
C THR A 368 7.00 -4.66 0.20
N GLU A 369 6.99 -3.82 1.24
CA GLU A 369 8.15 -3.61 2.09
C GLU A 369 8.64 -4.91 2.76
N GLU A 370 7.75 -5.85 3.10
CA GLU A 370 8.14 -7.13 3.70
C GLU A 370 9.00 -7.96 2.75
N GLU A 371 8.64 -8.06 1.47
CA GLU A 371 9.45 -8.79 0.49
C GLU A 371 10.77 -8.08 0.21
N TYR A 372 10.80 -6.74 0.21
CA TYR A 372 12.06 -6.00 0.11
C TYR A 372 12.98 -6.23 1.32
N ALA A 373 12.43 -6.33 2.54
CA ALA A 373 13.19 -6.66 3.75
C ALA A 373 13.80 -8.07 3.68
N LEU A 374 13.06 -9.05 3.14
CA LEU A 374 13.56 -10.41 2.89
C LEU A 374 14.68 -10.41 1.84
N LEU A 375 14.49 -9.71 0.72
CA LEU A 375 15.44 -9.70 -0.40
C LEU A 375 16.75 -8.98 -0.05
N ILE A 376 16.73 -7.86 0.68
CA ILE A 376 17.97 -7.23 1.17
C ILE A 376 18.60 -8.05 2.31
N GLY A 377 17.77 -8.67 3.15
CA GLY A 377 18.23 -9.54 4.24
C GLY A 377 18.96 -10.79 3.77
N VAL A 378 18.47 -11.47 2.72
CA VAL A 378 19.13 -12.67 2.18
C VAL A 378 20.43 -12.33 1.44
N CYS A 379 20.59 -11.10 0.93
CA CYS A 379 21.84 -10.67 0.28
C CYS A 379 23.07 -10.75 1.19
N ALA A 380 22.90 -10.81 2.53
CA ALA A 380 23.99 -10.98 3.48
C ALA A 380 24.73 -12.32 3.33
N HIS A 381 24.11 -13.33 2.71
CA HIS A 381 24.67 -14.69 2.53
C HIS A 381 25.52 -14.83 1.25
N GLY A 382 26.24 -13.77 0.86
CA GLY A 382 27.16 -13.80 -0.31
C GLY A 382 26.54 -13.40 -1.65
N ALA A 383 25.41 -12.68 -1.65
CA ALA A 383 24.84 -12.20 -2.92
C ALA A 383 25.72 -11.07 -3.51
N PRO A 384 26.08 -11.13 -4.81
CA PRO A 384 26.87 -10.08 -5.45
C PRO A 384 26.25 -8.69 -5.32
N TRP A 385 27.11 -7.68 -5.14
CA TRP A 385 26.70 -6.26 -4.99
C TRP A 385 25.70 -5.79 -6.04
N ALA A 386 25.79 -6.28 -7.28
CA ALA A 386 24.84 -5.94 -8.35
C ALA A 386 23.38 -6.31 -8.01
N GLN A 387 23.13 -7.43 -7.33
CA GLN A 387 21.81 -7.85 -6.88
C GLN A 387 21.33 -7.01 -5.69
N ALA A 388 22.16 -6.87 -4.65
CA ALA A 388 21.83 -6.04 -3.49
C ALA A 388 21.54 -4.58 -3.89
N ARG A 389 22.36 -3.99 -4.78
CA ARG A 389 22.16 -2.66 -5.34
C ARG A 389 20.90 -2.55 -6.20
N ALA A 390 20.48 -3.62 -6.89
CA ALA A 390 19.21 -3.64 -7.62
C ALA A 390 18.01 -3.61 -6.65
N VAL A 391 18.06 -4.39 -5.55
CA VAL A 391 17.07 -4.35 -4.46
C VAL A 391 17.00 -2.96 -3.84
N LEU A 392 18.15 -2.41 -3.42
CA LEU A 392 18.26 -1.05 -2.86
C LEU A 392 17.73 0.02 -3.82
N GLY A 393 17.98 -0.12 -5.13
CA GLY A 393 17.46 0.77 -6.16
C GLY A 393 15.94 0.69 -6.34
N SER A 394 15.34 -0.50 -6.22
CA SER A 394 13.88 -0.66 -6.22
C SER A 394 13.24 -0.14 -4.93
N MET A 395 13.83 -0.43 -3.77
CA MET A 395 13.38 0.17 -2.50
C MET A 395 13.45 1.70 -2.54
N SER A 396 14.53 2.28 -3.07
CA SER A 396 14.66 3.72 -3.28
C SER A 396 13.61 4.30 -4.23
N ARG A 397 13.18 3.55 -5.26
CA ARG A 397 12.07 3.95 -6.14
C ARG A 397 10.72 3.88 -5.43
N GLU A 398 10.42 2.80 -4.74
CA GLU A 398 9.04 2.45 -4.35
C GLU A 398 8.67 2.80 -2.90
N LEU A 399 9.66 2.94 -2.01
CA LEU A 399 9.48 3.22 -0.59
C LEU A 399 9.86 4.67 -0.25
N THR A 400 9.32 5.16 0.87
CA THR A 400 9.46 6.56 1.34
C THR A 400 9.96 6.65 2.78
N GLY A 401 9.51 5.75 3.66
CA GLY A 401 10.11 5.48 4.97
C GLY A 401 10.07 3.98 5.23
N LEU A 402 11.00 3.48 6.04
CA LEU A 402 11.16 2.06 6.34
C LEU A 402 10.76 1.72 7.78
N GLN A 403 10.14 0.56 8.00
CA GLN A 403 9.94 -0.03 9.32
C GLN A 403 11.26 -0.51 9.93
N GLU A 404 11.29 -0.65 11.25
CA GLU A 404 12.49 -1.07 12.00
C GLU A 404 12.98 -2.47 11.59
N SER A 405 12.09 -3.38 11.19
CA SER A 405 12.44 -4.70 10.64
C SER A 405 13.22 -4.60 9.31
N THR A 406 12.81 -3.68 8.44
CA THR A 406 13.47 -3.40 7.16
C THR A 406 14.81 -2.71 7.38
N LEU A 407 14.88 -1.75 8.32
CA LEU A 407 16.13 -1.10 8.73
C LEU A 407 17.12 -2.11 9.35
N ALA A 408 16.64 -3.07 10.15
CA ALA A 408 17.45 -4.15 10.70
C ALA A 408 17.95 -5.12 9.61
N ALA A 409 17.16 -5.39 8.57
CA ALA A 409 17.60 -6.19 7.41
C ALA A 409 18.68 -5.46 6.59
N VAL A 410 18.50 -4.16 6.32
CA VAL A 410 19.52 -3.29 5.70
C VAL A 410 20.80 -3.25 6.54
N GLN A 411 20.70 -3.03 7.85
CA GLN A 411 21.83 -2.98 8.77
C GLN A 411 22.60 -4.31 8.81
N ARG A 412 21.89 -5.44 8.78
CA ARG A 412 22.48 -6.79 8.67
C ARG A 412 23.23 -6.97 7.36
N TYR A 413 22.65 -6.51 6.23
CA TYR A 413 23.32 -6.56 4.94
C TYR A 413 24.63 -5.76 4.95
N PHE A 414 24.60 -4.48 5.32
CA PHE A 414 25.81 -3.63 5.27
C PHE A 414 26.92 -4.06 6.26
N ARG A 415 26.58 -4.80 7.33
CA ARG A 415 27.57 -5.41 8.24
C ARG A 415 28.05 -6.81 7.81
N SER A 416 27.57 -7.34 6.69
CA SER A 416 27.97 -8.66 6.19
C SER A 416 29.28 -8.64 5.39
N ALA A 417 29.93 -9.81 5.28
CA ALA A 417 31.07 -10.00 4.38
C ALA A 417 30.70 -9.67 2.91
N ALA A 418 29.48 -10.02 2.47
CA ALA A 418 28.99 -9.75 1.13
C ALA A 418 28.89 -8.24 0.80
N ALA A 419 28.60 -7.40 1.80
CA ALA A 419 28.69 -5.95 1.63
C ALA A 419 30.13 -5.44 1.69
N LYS A 420 31.00 -6.03 2.52
CA LYS A 420 32.44 -5.68 2.56
C LYS A 420 33.15 -5.95 1.22
N GLU A 421 32.76 -7.01 0.50
CA GLU A 421 33.23 -7.29 -0.87
C GLU A 421 32.74 -6.27 -1.92
N ALA A 422 31.73 -5.46 -1.61
CA ALA A 422 31.22 -4.39 -2.49
C ALA A 422 32.04 -3.08 -2.42
N LEU A 423 33.00 -2.99 -1.51
CA LEU A 423 33.80 -1.77 -1.26
C LEU A 423 34.81 -1.48 -2.38
N GLY A 424 35.09 -0.19 -2.59
CA GLY A 424 36.05 0.28 -3.56
C GLY A 424 37.51 0.12 -3.10
N VAL A 425 38.45 0.26 -4.04
CA VAL A 425 39.89 0.24 -3.74
C VAL A 425 40.24 1.35 -2.74
N GLY A 426 40.83 0.97 -1.61
CA GLY A 426 41.19 1.89 -0.53
C GLY A 426 40.17 1.96 0.61
N GLN A 427 38.98 1.38 0.44
CA GLN A 427 37.97 1.25 1.49
C GLN A 427 38.12 -0.09 2.24
N SER A 428 37.64 -0.13 3.48
CA SER A 428 37.97 -1.15 4.49
C SER A 428 36.74 -1.71 5.22
N GLU A 429 35.71 -0.88 5.45
CA GLU A 429 34.45 -1.28 6.08
C GLU A 429 33.26 -0.40 5.63
N TRP A 430 32.04 -0.87 5.92
CA TRP A 430 30.84 -0.03 5.94
C TRP A 430 30.53 0.35 7.39
N VAL A 431 30.61 1.63 7.72
CA VAL A 431 30.14 2.14 9.01
C VAL A 431 28.64 2.37 8.93
N VAL A 432 27.90 1.75 9.87
CA VAL A 432 26.44 1.75 9.89
C VAL A 432 25.91 2.33 11.20
N GLU A 433 25.40 3.56 11.13
CA GLU A 433 25.02 4.41 12.28
C GLU A 433 23.67 5.13 12.08
N GLN A 434 23.10 5.69 13.16
CA GLN A 434 21.88 6.51 13.08
C GLN A 434 22.23 8.00 13.04
N CYS A 435 21.55 8.74 12.19
CA CYS A 435 21.72 10.18 12.02
C CYS A 435 20.38 10.93 11.94
N THR A 436 20.46 12.24 11.76
CA THR A 436 19.35 13.16 11.47
C THR A 436 19.69 13.99 10.23
N VAL A 437 18.69 14.65 9.67
CA VAL A 437 18.81 15.47 8.45
C VAL A 437 18.27 16.87 8.74
N SER A 438 18.96 17.92 8.31
CA SER A 438 18.51 19.31 8.48
C SER A 438 17.33 19.67 7.56
N GLU A 439 16.67 20.81 7.83
CA GLU A 439 15.58 21.33 6.97
C GLU A 439 16.03 21.54 5.51
N ASP A 440 17.30 21.89 5.29
CA ASP A 440 17.92 22.00 3.95
C ASP A 440 18.23 20.65 3.28
N GLY A 441 18.09 19.52 3.98
CA GLY A 441 18.41 18.18 3.45
C GLY A 441 19.87 17.73 3.63
N ARG A 442 20.60 18.28 4.62
CA ARG A 442 21.98 17.88 4.92
C ARG A 442 22.01 16.83 6.04
N PRO A 443 22.64 15.65 5.84
CA PRO A 443 22.82 14.66 6.90
C PRO A 443 23.82 15.14 7.97
N SER A 444 23.66 14.68 9.21
CA SER A 444 24.61 14.94 10.30
C SER A 444 25.80 13.97 10.38
N CYS A 445 25.78 12.86 9.61
CA CYS A 445 26.78 11.79 9.61
C CYS A 445 27.85 11.91 8.51
N CYS A 446 27.49 12.44 7.34
CA CYS A 446 28.30 12.33 6.13
C CYS A 446 28.21 13.56 5.23
N THR A 447 29.20 13.74 4.36
CA THR A 447 29.22 14.83 3.38
C THR A 447 28.28 14.52 2.21
N GLY A 448 27.44 15.50 1.87
CA GLY A 448 26.55 15.47 0.71
C GLY A 448 25.29 16.29 0.94
N GLN A 449 24.33 16.13 0.04
CA GLN A 449 23.07 16.86 0.01
C GLN A 449 21.98 15.93 -0.52
N LEU A 450 20.91 15.70 0.27
CA LEU A 450 19.75 14.96 -0.23
C LEU A 450 19.09 15.73 -1.37
N GLN A 451 18.58 14.98 -2.36
CA GLN A 451 17.99 15.51 -3.58
C GLN A 451 16.45 15.49 -3.51
N ALA A 452 15.83 16.39 -4.26
CA ALA A 452 14.38 16.48 -4.45
C ALA A 452 13.88 15.47 -5.50
N MET A 453 14.10 14.18 -5.24
CA MET A 453 13.74 13.06 -6.14
C MET A 453 12.23 13.01 -6.40
N ASP A 454 11.85 13.05 -7.68
CA ASP A 454 10.45 13.01 -8.13
C ASP A 454 10.21 11.76 -9.01
N LEU A 455 9.00 11.63 -9.57
CA LEU A 455 8.68 10.59 -10.55
C LEU A 455 9.39 10.81 -11.91
N SER A 456 9.67 9.72 -12.63
CA SER A 456 10.11 9.79 -14.04
C SER A 456 8.97 10.24 -14.97
N GLU A 457 9.28 10.62 -16.21
CA GLU A 457 8.27 11.02 -17.20
C GLU A 457 7.29 9.87 -17.51
N GLU A 458 7.79 8.65 -17.60
CA GLU A 458 7.01 7.42 -17.77
C GLU A 458 6.12 7.12 -16.55
N GLU A 459 6.62 7.37 -15.34
CA GLU A 459 5.86 7.23 -14.09
C GLU A 459 4.75 8.29 -13.99
N TYR A 460 5.00 9.56 -14.37
CA TYR A 460 3.98 10.59 -14.50
C TYR A 460 2.88 10.21 -15.50
N GLU A 461 3.26 9.70 -16.67
CA GLU A 461 2.28 9.23 -17.64
C GLU A 461 1.45 8.06 -17.09
N ALA A 462 2.10 7.05 -16.50
CA ALA A 462 1.45 5.87 -15.95
C ALA A 462 0.48 6.25 -14.81
N PHE A 463 0.91 7.14 -13.92
CA PHE A 463 0.10 7.68 -12.84
C PHE A 463 -1.08 8.50 -13.39
N GLY A 464 -0.84 9.41 -14.33
CA GLY A 464 -1.89 10.21 -15.00
C GLY A 464 -2.92 9.35 -15.73
N ARG A 465 -2.50 8.28 -16.43
CA ARG A 465 -3.38 7.27 -17.02
C ARG A 465 -4.22 6.56 -15.95
N GLY A 466 -3.61 6.18 -14.83
CA GLY A 466 -4.30 5.56 -13.69
C GLY A 466 -5.39 6.46 -13.10
N VAL A 467 -5.08 7.73 -12.82
CA VAL A 467 -6.03 8.73 -12.34
C VAL A 467 -7.19 8.91 -13.33
N ALA A 468 -6.90 9.06 -14.62
CA ALA A 468 -7.92 9.20 -15.65
C ALA A 468 -8.85 7.97 -15.78
N ALA A 469 -8.29 6.75 -15.67
CA ALA A 469 -9.08 5.52 -15.71
C ALA A 469 -10.00 5.37 -14.49
N LEU A 470 -9.49 5.63 -13.28
CA LEU A 470 -10.28 5.55 -12.04
C LEU A 470 -11.35 6.65 -11.95
N ALA A 471 -11.10 7.81 -12.56
CA ALA A 471 -12.09 8.86 -12.75
C ALA A 471 -13.20 8.40 -13.70
N ALA A 472 -12.84 7.99 -14.93
CA ALA A 472 -13.80 7.58 -15.96
C ALA A 472 -14.68 6.38 -15.54
N GLN A 473 -14.15 5.44 -14.75
CA GLN A 473 -14.91 4.32 -14.19
C GLN A 473 -15.95 4.74 -13.14
N ARG A 474 -15.74 5.85 -12.44
CA ARG A 474 -16.64 6.37 -11.39
C ARG A 474 -17.53 7.51 -11.85
N GLU A 475 -17.26 8.07 -13.03
CA GLU A 475 -17.95 9.26 -13.52
C GLU A 475 -19.38 8.96 -13.99
N ARG A 476 -20.37 9.67 -13.43
CA ARG A 476 -21.79 9.45 -13.75
C ARG A 476 -22.17 9.74 -15.22
N LYS A 477 -21.32 10.44 -15.98
CA LYS A 477 -21.46 10.66 -17.42
C LYS A 477 -20.10 10.50 -18.11
N PRO A 478 -19.92 9.59 -19.10
CA PRO A 478 -18.60 9.31 -19.68
C PRO A 478 -17.83 10.53 -20.20
N ARG A 479 -18.53 11.52 -20.77
CA ARG A 479 -17.91 12.71 -21.38
C ARG A 479 -17.60 13.86 -20.42
N ASP A 480 -18.05 13.79 -19.18
CA ASP A 480 -17.90 14.91 -18.24
C ASP A 480 -16.42 15.10 -17.82
N PHE A 481 -15.67 13.99 -17.67
CA PHE A 481 -14.22 14.02 -17.46
C PHE A 481 -13.43 14.29 -18.75
N GLU A 482 -13.85 13.75 -19.91
CA GLU A 482 -13.23 14.07 -21.22
C GLU A 482 -13.24 15.58 -21.53
N ALA A 483 -14.31 16.27 -21.13
CA ALA A 483 -14.44 17.72 -21.24
C ALA A 483 -13.43 18.47 -20.36
N PHE A 484 -13.04 17.90 -19.21
CA PHE A 484 -12.01 18.45 -18.34
C PHE A 484 -10.59 18.25 -18.89
N VAL A 485 -10.26 17.04 -19.38
CA VAL A 485 -9.00 16.79 -20.11
C VAL A 485 -8.86 17.77 -21.27
N SER A 486 -9.95 17.95 -22.03
CA SER A 486 -10.05 18.94 -23.12
C SER A 486 -9.93 20.40 -22.66
N PHE A 487 -10.35 20.72 -21.43
CA PHE A 487 -10.19 22.06 -20.84
C PHE A 487 -8.73 22.29 -20.45
N LEU A 488 -8.08 21.34 -19.77
CA LEU A 488 -6.67 21.45 -19.36
C LEU A 488 -5.76 21.67 -20.57
N GLY A 489 -5.84 20.80 -21.60
CA GLY A 489 -5.01 20.91 -22.79
C GLY A 489 -5.21 22.18 -23.63
N ARG A 490 -6.33 22.90 -23.47
CA ARG A 490 -6.63 24.17 -24.17
C ARG A 490 -6.32 25.43 -23.35
N ASN A 491 -6.22 25.31 -22.03
CA ASN A 491 -6.15 26.48 -21.12
C ASN A 491 -4.96 26.44 -20.16
N GLY A 492 -4.21 25.34 -20.08
CA GLY A 492 -2.96 25.24 -19.34
C GLY A 492 -1.75 25.89 -20.06
N PRO A 493 -0.51 25.64 -19.58
CA PRO A 493 -0.21 24.91 -18.35
C PRO A 493 -0.71 25.66 -17.10
N TYR A 494 -0.92 24.92 -16.02
CA TYR A 494 -1.21 25.47 -14.70
C TYR A 494 -0.02 25.14 -13.80
N GLY A 495 0.60 26.15 -13.20
CA GLY A 495 1.75 25.95 -12.31
C GLY A 495 1.35 25.54 -10.90
N ALA A 496 0.09 25.77 -10.53
CA ALA A 496 -0.47 25.32 -9.26
C ALA A 496 -1.94 24.89 -9.44
N VAL A 497 -2.39 23.94 -8.64
CA VAL A 497 -3.79 23.55 -8.50
C VAL A 497 -4.21 23.80 -7.05
N VAL A 498 -5.43 24.27 -6.85
CA VAL A 498 -6.02 24.52 -5.53
C VAL A 498 -7.27 23.68 -5.41
N ASP A 499 -7.26 22.78 -4.42
CA ASP A 499 -8.46 22.12 -3.92
C ASP A 499 -9.33 23.17 -3.21
N GLY A 500 -10.29 23.72 -3.96
CA GLY A 500 -11.15 24.78 -3.45
C GLY A 500 -12.11 24.28 -2.36
N ALA A 501 -12.39 22.97 -2.30
CA ALA A 501 -13.31 22.40 -1.33
C ALA A 501 -12.64 22.27 0.04
N ASN A 502 -11.44 21.71 0.09
CA ASN A 502 -10.64 21.65 1.31
C ASN A 502 -10.26 23.06 1.81
N ALA A 503 -9.83 23.95 0.91
CA ALA A 503 -9.44 25.32 1.28
C ALA A 503 -10.60 26.13 1.90
N ALA A 504 -11.83 25.97 1.39
CA ALA A 504 -13.02 26.67 1.89
C ALA A 504 -13.68 26.05 3.13
N LEU A 505 -13.27 24.85 3.53
CA LEU A 505 -13.79 24.13 4.71
C LEU A 505 -12.73 23.98 5.82
N PHE A 506 -11.50 24.46 5.59
CA PHE A 506 -10.41 24.38 6.55
C PHE A 506 -10.78 25.11 7.86
N GLY A 507 -10.88 24.37 8.97
CA GLY A 507 -11.26 24.90 10.28
C GLY A 507 -12.76 25.24 10.43
N GLN A 508 -13.61 24.90 9.46
CA GLN A 508 -15.04 25.25 9.46
C GLN A 508 -15.96 24.22 10.14
N ASN A 509 -15.39 23.37 11.00
CA ASN A 509 -16.11 22.29 11.69
C ASN A 509 -16.69 22.76 13.03
N TRP A 510 -17.52 23.81 13.00
CA TRP A 510 -18.18 24.43 14.16
C TRP A 510 -19.59 24.92 13.79
N GLU A 511 -20.39 25.37 14.76
CA GLU A 511 -21.85 25.49 14.61
C GLU A 511 -22.33 26.47 13.51
N GLU A 512 -21.68 27.63 13.37
CA GLU A 512 -21.94 28.56 12.25
C GLU A 512 -20.90 28.42 11.12
N GLY A 513 -20.07 27.37 11.16
CA GLY A 513 -18.98 27.10 10.24
C GLY A 513 -19.48 26.93 8.79
N GLY A 514 -18.83 27.63 7.86
CA GLY A 514 -19.37 27.85 6.51
C GLY A 514 -18.35 27.78 5.40
N PHE A 515 -18.83 27.56 4.17
CA PHE A 515 -17.99 27.45 2.97
C PHE A 515 -17.38 28.80 2.59
N SER A 516 -16.10 29.01 2.92
CA SER A 516 -15.43 30.31 2.83
C SER A 516 -14.68 30.52 1.50
N PHE A 517 -15.25 31.34 0.62
CA PHE A 517 -14.53 31.83 -0.57
C PHE A 517 -13.34 32.75 -0.22
N ALA A 518 -13.37 33.41 0.94
CA ALA A 518 -12.25 34.22 1.42
C ALA A 518 -10.99 33.37 1.69
N GLN A 519 -11.15 32.15 2.22
CA GLN A 519 -10.02 31.22 2.40
C GLN A 519 -9.42 30.77 1.06
N ILE A 520 -10.25 30.43 0.05
CA ILE A 520 -9.75 30.15 -1.32
C ILE A 520 -9.01 31.37 -1.87
N GLN A 521 -9.58 32.58 -1.73
CA GLN A 521 -8.97 33.81 -2.22
C GLN A 521 -7.63 34.11 -1.53
N ALA A 522 -7.50 33.84 -0.24
CA ALA A 522 -6.25 34.01 0.50
C ALA A 522 -5.17 33.02 0.04
N VAL A 523 -5.49 31.73 -0.14
CA VAL A 523 -4.54 30.73 -0.68
C VAL A 523 -4.10 31.10 -2.11
N VAL A 524 -5.04 31.43 -2.99
CA VAL A 524 -4.76 31.87 -4.36
C VAL A 524 -3.99 33.19 -4.41
N GLY A 525 -4.22 34.09 -3.43
CA GLY A 525 -3.48 35.34 -3.27
C GLY A 525 -2.02 35.10 -2.87
N GLN A 526 -1.80 34.30 -1.83
CA GLN A 526 -0.47 33.99 -1.32
C GLN A 526 0.38 33.22 -2.34
N LEU A 527 -0.21 32.22 -3.03
CA LEU A 527 0.44 31.51 -4.13
C LEU A 527 0.93 32.46 -5.23
N ARG A 528 0.13 33.47 -5.60
CA ARG A 528 0.52 34.47 -6.62
C ARG A 528 1.57 35.47 -6.10
N CYS A 529 1.64 35.70 -4.80
CA CYS A 529 2.63 36.57 -4.18
C CYS A 529 4.00 35.89 -4.11
N GLU A 530 4.05 34.66 -3.61
CA GLU A 530 5.27 33.88 -3.39
C GLU A 530 5.77 33.18 -4.67
N ARG A 531 4.86 32.83 -5.60
CA ARG A 531 5.17 32.12 -6.85
C ARG A 531 4.49 32.78 -8.07
N PRO A 532 4.78 34.05 -8.39
CA PRO A 532 4.06 34.83 -9.42
C PRO A 532 4.11 34.24 -10.84
N ALA A 533 5.08 33.37 -11.15
CA ALA A 533 5.16 32.65 -12.42
C ALA A 533 4.14 31.50 -12.55
N LEU A 534 3.58 30.99 -11.45
CA LEU A 534 2.66 29.85 -11.46
C LEU A 534 1.22 30.32 -11.68
N LYS A 535 0.61 29.90 -12.79
CA LYS A 535 -0.83 30.09 -13.05
C LYS A 535 -1.64 29.11 -12.18
N PRO A 536 -2.45 29.57 -11.20
CA PRO A 536 -3.26 28.67 -10.38
C PRO A 536 -4.53 28.22 -11.11
N LEU A 537 -5.00 27.00 -10.82
CA LEU A 537 -6.32 26.50 -11.15
C LEU A 537 -7.07 26.12 -9.88
N VAL A 538 -8.16 26.81 -9.57
CA VAL A 538 -9.11 26.37 -8.53
C VAL A 538 -10.03 25.30 -9.11
N VAL A 539 -10.21 24.20 -8.40
CA VAL A 539 -11.21 23.15 -8.73
C VAL A 539 -12.30 23.15 -7.66
N LEU A 540 -13.57 23.12 -8.09
CA LEU A 540 -14.75 23.06 -7.22
C LEU A 540 -15.90 22.29 -7.87
N HIS A 541 -16.58 21.41 -7.14
CA HIS A 541 -17.85 20.82 -7.59
C HIS A 541 -18.96 21.89 -7.71
N GLN A 542 -19.72 21.81 -8.81
CA GLN A 542 -20.63 22.87 -9.25
C GLN A 542 -21.79 23.19 -8.30
N SER A 543 -22.06 22.38 -7.28
CA SER A 543 -23.03 22.73 -6.22
C SER A 543 -22.57 23.95 -5.41
N ARG A 544 -21.26 24.09 -5.17
CA ARG A 544 -20.67 25.20 -4.41
C ARG A 544 -20.76 26.54 -5.13
N LEU A 545 -21.05 26.54 -6.44
CA LEU A 545 -20.96 27.71 -7.34
C LEU A 545 -22.31 28.31 -7.75
N LYS A 546 -23.44 27.86 -7.17
CA LYS A 546 -24.80 28.18 -7.65
C LYS A 546 -25.74 28.85 -6.65
N ALA A 547 -25.36 28.94 -5.38
CA ALA A 547 -26.17 29.53 -4.31
C ALA A 547 -25.31 29.87 -3.07
N GLY A 548 -25.91 30.53 -2.08
CA GLY A 548 -25.30 30.76 -0.78
C GLY A 548 -24.06 31.67 -0.88
N PRO A 549 -22.94 31.35 -0.20
CA PRO A 549 -21.74 32.19 -0.18
C PRO A 549 -21.16 32.56 -1.55
N ALA A 550 -21.46 31.80 -2.63
CA ALA A 550 -21.01 32.12 -3.99
C ALA A 550 -21.71 33.36 -4.60
N ASN A 551 -22.81 33.82 -4.00
CA ASN A 551 -23.57 34.98 -4.43
C ASN A 551 -23.23 36.26 -3.63
N GLU A 552 -22.35 36.18 -2.63
CA GLU A 552 -21.82 37.35 -1.93
C GLU A 552 -20.98 38.20 -2.91
N PRO A 553 -21.07 39.54 -2.93
CA PRO A 553 -20.46 40.37 -3.97
C PRO A 553 -18.94 40.15 -4.18
N THR A 554 -18.18 39.98 -3.11
CA THR A 554 -16.72 39.76 -3.13
C THR A 554 -16.39 38.39 -3.73
N ALA A 555 -17.05 37.33 -3.24
CA ALA A 555 -16.94 35.97 -3.74
C ALA A 555 -17.36 35.86 -5.22
N ALA A 556 -18.47 36.50 -5.61
CA ALA A 556 -18.93 36.55 -6.99
C ALA A 556 -17.92 37.24 -7.91
N ALA A 557 -17.39 38.41 -7.51
CA ALA A 557 -16.37 39.13 -8.26
C ALA A 557 -15.05 38.34 -8.39
N PHE A 558 -14.65 37.62 -7.33
CA PHE A 558 -13.50 36.72 -7.34
C PHE A 558 -13.69 35.53 -8.29
N LEU A 559 -14.83 34.84 -8.19
CA LEU A 559 -15.17 33.71 -9.06
C LEU A 559 -15.24 34.14 -10.53
N ASP A 560 -15.83 35.30 -10.84
CA ASP A 560 -15.87 35.82 -12.21
C ASP A 560 -14.50 36.26 -12.73
N LYS A 561 -13.62 36.79 -11.87
CA LYS A 561 -12.21 37.02 -12.22
C LYS A 561 -11.52 35.71 -12.62
N LEU A 562 -11.69 34.63 -11.84
CA LEU A 562 -11.15 33.31 -12.18
C LEU A 562 -11.77 32.73 -13.46
N ARG A 563 -13.10 32.82 -13.64
CA ARG A 563 -13.81 32.36 -14.85
C ARG A 563 -13.29 33.05 -16.12
N ARG A 564 -13.10 34.37 -16.09
CA ARG A 564 -12.52 35.15 -17.20
C ARG A 564 -11.07 34.73 -17.47
N GLN A 565 -10.26 34.53 -16.43
CA GLN A 565 -8.85 34.14 -16.53
C GLN A 565 -8.62 32.65 -16.85
N LYS A 566 -9.69 31.83 -16.93
CA LYS A 566 -9.63 30.37 -17.04
C LYS A 566 -8.82 29.74 -15.89
N GLN A 567 -9.06 30.21 -14.66
CA GLN A 567 -8.40 29.77 -13.42
C GLN A 567 -9.40 29.17 -12.41
N LEU A 568 -10.61 28.82 -12.86
CA LEU A 568 -11.60 28.04 -12.12
C LEU A 568 -12.13 26.94 -13.05
N TYR A 569 -12.13 25.69 -12.58
CA TYR A 569 -12.92 24.62 -13.17
C TYR A 569 -14.06 24.21 -12.23
N SER A 570 -15.18 23.82 -12.83
CA SER A 570 -16.44 23.51 -12.15
C SER A 570 -16.80 22.04 -12.38
N ALA A 571 -16.38 21.15 -11.48
CA ALA A 571 -16.64 19.71 -11.62
C ALA A 571 -18.16 19.41 -11.64
N PRO A 572 -18.65 18.53 -12.54
CA PRO A 572 -20.07 18.38 -12.79
C PRO A 572 -20.80 17.48 -11.76
N PHE A 573 -22.11 17.33 -11.92
CA PHE A 573 -23.01 16.81 -10.88
C PHE A 573 -22.99 15.27 -10.85
N GLY A 574 -22.55 14.70 -9.72
CA GLY A 574 -22.32 13.26 -9.60
C GLY A 574 -20.92 12.82 -10.07
N SER A 575 -19.99 13.77 -10.10
CA SER A 575 -18.56 13.59 -10.27
C SER A 575 -17.89 13.88 -8.93
N ASN A 576 -16.79 13.20 -8.59
CA ASN A 576 -15.96 13.62 -7.46
C ASN A 576 -14.91 14.62 -7.96
N ASP A 577 -14.84 15.81 -7.36
CA ASP A 577 -13.82 16.83 -7.67
C ASP A 577 -12.38 16.40 -7.35
N ASP A 578 -12.18 15.38 -6.52
CA ASP A 578 -10.84 14.82 -6.21
C ASP A 578 -10.09 14.37 -7.46
N TRP A 579 -10.77 13.65 -8.35
CA TRP A 579 -10.18 13.22 -9.62
C TRP A 579 -9.78 14.39 -10.51
N TYR A 580 -10.45 15.55 -10.35
CA TYR A 580 -10.22 16.72 -11.17
C TYR A 580 -9.01 17.51 -10.66
N TRP A 581 -8.88 17.78 -9.36
CA TRP A 581 -7.67 18.44 -8.85
C TRP A 581 -6.44 17.53 -8.92
N LEU A 582 -6.58 16.22 -8.67
CA LEU A 582 -5.47 15.28 -8.74
C LEU A 582 -4.95 15.15 -10.18
N TYR A 583 -5.84 14.92 -11.16
CA TYR A 583 -5.43 14.80 -12.55
C TYR A 583 -4.78 16.09 -13.07
N ALA A 584 -5.31 17.27 -12.72
CA ALA A 584 -4.70 18.53 -13.11
C ALA A 584 -3.30 18.74 -12.50
N ALA A 585 -3.08 18.34 -11.25
CA ALA A 585 -1.80 18.47 -10.59
C ALA A 585 -0.76 17.49 -11.16
N VAL A 586 -1.15 16.26 -11.48
CA VAL A 586 -0.27 15.27 -12.14
C VAL A 586 0.08 15.70 -13.57
N GLN A 587 -0.90 16.17 -14.36
CA GLN A 587 -0.67 16.64 -15.73
C GLN A 587 0.07 17.99 -15.82
N ALA A 588 0.28 18.68 -14.69
CA ALA A 588 1.10 19.88 -14.62
C ALA A 588 2.61 19.59 -14.47
N GLY A 589 3.00 18.35 -14.18
CA GLY A 589 4.39 17.87 -14.20
C GLY A 589 5.26 18.26 -12.99
N PRO A 590 6.59 18.03 -13.06
CA PRO A 590 7.52 18.06 -11.90
C PRO A 590 7.73 19.43 -11.23
N THR A 591 7.20 20.51 -11.80
CA THR A 591 7.21 21.85 -11.17
C THR A 591 5.85 22.30 -10.65
N ALA A 592 4.83 21.44 -10.71
CA ALA A 592 3.49 21.73 -10.23
C ALA A 592 3.44 21.79 -8.70
N LEU A 593 2.41 22.47 -8.18
CA LEU A 593 2.07 22.47 -6.75
C LEU A 593 0.58 22.18 -6.58
N LEU A 594 0.22 21.39 -5.57
CA LEU A 594 -1.16 21.15 -5.16
C LEU A 594 -1.40 21.75 -3.77
N ALA A 595 -2.16 22.83 -3.69
CA ALA A 595 -2.65 23.35 -2.43
C ALA A 595 -3.88 22.57 -1.98
N SER A 596 -3.68 21.64 -1.03
CA SER A 596 -4.73 20.98 -0.24
C SER A 596 -4.15 20.56 1.11
N CYS A 597 -4.96 20.59 2.17
CA CYS A 597 -4.61 20.02 3.47
C CYS A 597 -5.25 18.64 3.71
N ASP A 598 -5.74 17.96 2.67
CA ASP A 598 -6.16 16.57 2.80
C ASP A 598 -4.95 15.64 2.92
N GLU A 599 -5.05 14.62 3.76
CA GLU A 599 -4.03 13.57 3.83
C GLU A 599 -4.15 12.53 2.70
N MET A 600 -5.26 12.55 1.96
CA MET A 600 -5.56 11.70 0.81
C MET A 600 -5.51 10.20 1.18
N ARG A 601 -5.97 9.89 2.40
CA ARG A 601 -5.92 8.55 3.03
C ARG A 601 -6.90 7.55 2.43
N ASP A 602 -7.81 8.02 1.58
CA ASP A 602 -8.92 7.22 1.11
C ASP A 602 -8.45 5.99 0.31
N HIS A 603 -9.06 4.84 0.58
CA HIS A 603 -8.78 3.56 -0.09
C HIS A 603 -8.88 3.65 -1.63
N VAL A 604 -9.62 4.64 -2.13
CA VAL A 604 -9.75 5.00 -3.54
C VAL A 604 -8.43 5.47 -4.15
N PHE A 605 -7.60 6.23 -3.43
CA PHE A 605 -6.27 6.65 -3.88
C PHE A 605 -5.25 5.51 -3.80
N GLN A 606 -5.44 4.52 -2.91
CA GLN A 606 -4.55 3.36 -2.79
C GLN A 606 -4.60 2.44 -4.03
N LEU A 607 -5.61 2.58 -4.89
CA LEU A 607 -5.70 1.95 -6.22
C LEU A 607 -4.71 2.56 -7.23
N LEU A 608 -4.18 3.76 -6.97
CA LEU A 608 -3.08 4.36 -7.70
C LEU A 608 -1.80 3.80 -7.09
N ARG A 609 -1.16 2.81 -7.75
CA ARG A 609 -0.01 2.01 -7.25
C ARG A 609 0.83 2.82 -6.23
N PRO A 610 0.81 2.48 -4.91
CA PRO A 610 1.20 3.42 -3.84
C PRO A 610 2.61 4.04 -3.96
N LYS A 611 3.52 3.36 -4.67
CA LYS A 611 4.87 3.84 -5.01
C LYS A 611 4.88 5.22 -5.68
N TYR A 612 3.99 5.49 -6.63
CA TYR A 612 3.94 6.79 -7.30
C TYR A 612 3.33 7.86 -6.38
N PHE A 613 2.21 7.53 -5.73
CA PHE A 613 1.39 8.50 -5.01
C PHE A 613 2.11 9.14 -3.82
N ARG A 614 2.84 8.34 -3.02
CA ARG A 614 3.49 8.82 -1.78
C ARG A 614 4.61 9.83 -2.05
N LYS A 615 5.46 9.57 -3.04
CA LYS A 615 6.54 10.48 -3.44
C LYS A 615 6.01 11.77 -4.05
N TRP A 616 5.11 11.62 -5.02
CA TRP A 616 4.42 12.74 -5.66
C TRP A 616 3.75 13.66 -4.62
N LYS A 617 3.07 13.08 -3.61
CA LYS A 617 2.46 13.85 -2.52
C LYS A 617 3.49 14.69 -1.76
N GLN A 618 4.61 14.11 -1.31
CA GLN A 618 5.68 14.87 -0.64
C GLN A 618 6.19 16.02 -1.51
N ARG A 619 6.32 15.79 -2.81
CA ARG A 619 7.04 16.66 -3.74
C ARG A 619 6.22 17.80 -4.33
N HIS A 620 4.88 17.71 -4.24
CA HIS A 620 3.93 18.70 -4.76
C HIS A 620 2.94 19.27 -3.74
N GLN A 621 2.65 18.61 -2.62
CA GLN A 621 1.63 19.07 -1.68
C GLN A 621 2.06 20.33 -0.93
N VAL A 622 1.29 21.41 -1.06
CA VAL A 622 1.42 22.66 -0.31
C VAL A 622 0.33 22.70 0.75
N TYR A 623 0.72 22.55 2.01
CA TYR A 623 -0.18 22.74 3.14
C TYR A 623 -0.41 24.24 3.39
N TYR A 624 -1.51 24.58 4.05
CA TYR A 624 -1.83 25.95 4.46
C TYR A 624 -2.44 26.04 5.84
N LYS A 625 -2.22 27.18 6.50
CA LYS A 625 -2.91 27.61 7.73
C LYS A 625 -3.36 29.07 7.54
N PHE A 626 -4.39 29.50 8.26
CA PHE A 626 -4.85 30.89 8.21
C PHE A 626 -4.47 31.63 9.49
N LYS A 627 -3.90 32.82 9.34
CA LYS A 627 -3.66 33.76 10.44
C LYS A 627 -4.98 34.40 10.87
N ALA A 628 -5.05 34.95 12.09
CA ALA A 628 -6.26 35.60 12.61
C ALA A 628 -6.78 36.78 11.75
N ASN A 629 -5.92 37.39 10.93
CA ASN A 629 -6.29 38.42 9.95
C ASN A 629 -6.76 37.86 8.58
N GLY A 630 -7.07 36.55 8.49
CA GLY A 630 -7.48 35.87 7.26
C GLY A 630 -6.37 35.58 6.24
N THR A 631 -5.12 35.99 6.49
CA THR A 631 -4.01 35.75 5.55
C THR A 631 -3.59 34.28 5.59
N ALA A 632 -3.45 33.65 4.42
CA ALA A 632 -2.90 32.30 4.32
C ALA A 632 -1.38 32.30 4.57
N LEU A 633 -0.90 31.32 5.32
CA LEU A 633 0.49 30.92 5.43
C LEU A 633 0.63 29.59 4.70
N LEU A 634 1.53 29.52 3.72
CA LEU A 634 1.79 28.31 2.93
C LEU A 634 3.02 27.57 3.46
N THR A 635 2.95 26.24 3.48
CA THR A 635 4.09 25.36 3.78
C THR A 635 4.34 24.52 2.54
N TYR A 636 5.47 24.79 1.88
CA TYR A 636 5.88 24.12 0.65
C TYR A 636 6.50 22.73 0.91
N PRO A 637 6.56 21.87 -0.12
CA PRO A 637 7.45 20.70 -0.15
C PRO A 637 8.88 21.03 0.30
N ALA A 638 9.50 20.08 0.99
CA ALA A 638 10.90 20.16 1.41
C ALA A 638 11.86 20.24 0.20
N PRO A 639 13.08 20.79 0.35
CA PRO A 639 14.07 20.84 -0.72
C PRO A 639 14.68 19.47 -1.07
N PHE A 640 14.25 18.39 -0.40
CA PHE A 640 14.63 17.01 -0.64
C PHE A 640 13.41 16.08 -0.47
N THR A 641 13.48 14.87 -1.01
CA THR A 641 12.43 13.85 -0.86
C THR A 641 12.81 12.84 0.22
N VAL A 642 11.88 12.54 1.13
CA VAL A 642 12.01 11.48 2.13
C VAL A 642 11.76 10.14 1.44
N CYS A 643 12.85 9.54 0.98
CA CYS A 643 12.99 8.17 0.48
C CYS A 643 14.45 7.75 0.66
N MET A 644 14.78 6.49 0.41
CA MET A 644 16.19 6.08 0.42
C MET A 644 16.98 6.80 -0.69
N GLN A 645 18.17 7.30 -0.36
CA GLN A 645 19.05 7.99 -1.31
C GLN A 645 20.51 7.49 -1.20
N HIS A 646 21.27 7.63 -2.28
CA HIS A 646 22.71 7.36 -2.32
C HIS A 646 23.44 8.66 -2.69
N LEU A 647 24.38 9.08 -1.84
CA LEU A 647 25.15 10.31 -2.00
C LEU A 647 26.45 10.03 -2.76
N SER A 648 26.60 10.62 -3.95
CA SER A 648 27.82 10.55 -4.77
C SER A 648 29.07 10.99 -4.02
N ASP A 649 28.94 11.98 -3.14
CA ASP A 649 30.04 12.77 -2.61
C ASP A 649 30.75 12.05 -1.44
N SER A 650 30.09 11.05 -0.84
CA SER A 650 30.60 10.21 0.25
C SER A 650 30.44 8.71 0.00
N GLY A 651 29.76 8.30 -1.08
CA GLY A 651 29.35 6.91 -1.31
C GLY A 651 28.31 6.39 -0.31
N ALA A 652 27.77 7.27 0.55
CA ALA A 652 26.88 6.88 1.64
C ALA A 652 25.46 6.60 1.14
N TRP A 653 24.87 5.51 1.66
CA TRP A 653 23.43 5.23 1.54
C TRP A 653 22.70 5.72 2.79
N LEU A 654 21.55 6.34 2.58
CA LEU A 654 20.70 6.90 3.64
C LEU A 654 19.29 6.32 3.55
N PHE A 655 18.77 5.88 4.70
CA PHE A 655 17.51 5.14 4.82
C PHE A 655 16.60 5.81 5.88
N PRO A 656 15.50 6.48 5.48
CA PRO A 656 14.61 7.14 6.43
C PRO A 656 13.76 6.14 7.21
N ALA A 657 13.61 6.35 8.52
CA ALA A 657 12.65 5.61 9.33
C ALA A 657 11.21 6.07 9.03
N ALA A 658 10.25 5.14 9.05
CA ALA A 658 8.83 5.43 8.81
C ALA A 658 8.11 6.10 9.99
N GLN A 659 8.72 6.06 11.19
CA GLN A 659 8.07 6.43 12.46
C GLN A 659 8.82 7.51 13.26
N SER A 660 9.90 8.08 12.72
CA SER A 660 10.68 9.16 13.35
C SER A 660 11.41 10.02 12.31
N ASP A 661 12.08 11.08 12.78
CA ASP A 661 13.01 11.92 12.01
C ASP A 661 14.40 11.28 11.79
N ARG A 662 14.62 10.08 12.33
CA ARG A 662 15.88 9.35 12.22
C ARG A 662 16.08 8.75 10.84
N TRP A 663 17.35 8.73 10.43
CA TRP A 663 17.81 8.01 9.26
C TRP A 663 18.90 7.03 9.69
N LEU A 664 18.92 5.84 9.09
CA LEU A 664 20.11 4.99 9.11
C LEU A 664 21.06 5.47 8.01
N CYS A 665 22.35 5.52 8.30
CA CYS A 665 23.41 5.72 7.32
C CYS A 665 24.25 4.45 7.20
N ALA A 666 24.59 4.07 5.97
CA ALA A 666 25.66 3.13 5.67
C ALA A 666 26.68 3.83 4.78
N MET A 667 27.86 4.13 5.33
CA MET A 667 28.91 4.91 4.68
C MET A 667 30.19 4.08 4.57
N PRO A 668 30.83 3.99 3.40
CA PRO A 668 32.09 3.28 3.27
C PRO A 668 33.24 4.09 3.89
N ARG A 669 34.22 3.42 4.49
CA ARG A 669 35.46 4.01 5.00
C ARG A 669 36.69 3.31 4.44
#